data_AF-A0A6P8LMP3-F1
#
_entry.id   AF-A0A6P8LMP3-F1
#
_cell.length_a   1.000
_cell.length_b   1.000
_cell.length_c   1.000
_cell.angle_alpha   90.00
_cell.angle_beta   90.00
_cell.angle_gamma   90.00
#
_symmetry.space_group_name_H-M   'P 1'
#
loop_
_entity.id
_entity.type
_entity.pdbx_description
1 polymer ?
#
loop_
_entity_poly.entity_id
_entity_poly.type
_entity_poly.pdbx_seq_one_letter_code
_entity_poly.pdbx_strand_id
1 'polypeptide(L)'
;MWLTGGSCAFLLLALTLCQGLVQAKNDNYQISDVCKKNYMRDLYRKIDGAVLMSQLEKDLDCTITFQTHSILQRFMLRFDQLQLDCNDHLYIYDGAHAVSSYKADLSCQNTKQSVGAIYTRTNFVTLKYVTDSWGTISNGFRLVITAVKDPKHTCKDFRCTQNEFCIETDLLCDGVNHCGDGSDEATSTLCANSEASTILGMQTIWFVVALVFLILSVAGLVTVAVLCFCRQRAATPRHPHNAHNAQTHPPVSFPSQVTIDPHRNDGAWRNVINELDRHIFSANLGSLFTENAVIWVGTANYRVRKAVQRNFRLGSRVKPALTAVSLQSCRWRTTGPVNRLNMEHLTTWKMFYVCVLAISLMVRPSTGSQMQPLVVSNSLDEGVAKDYFIGPCLVNTNQTCPDKEVTFFLYTQRNPDAGQQIMVDEKRSNLKRIHFEPSNPTKILIHGYDSDMALSYLVDVRNEYLKTYDYNVIAMDWHRLATAPCYPIVVQNVPHVGDCLAQLVQRLRDVGADDIHVIGFSLGAHVPAFAARALRPYKMSRITGLDPAMPLFVTVENDYKLDPSDAVFVDVFHTNAFIQGKVEMSGHIDFYMNGGINQPGCWDNWKPFECDHHRSVMYFAESINSDVGFWGWKCGGFSFYLLGLCPPRYPAVLAGDKVDKKSRGFHLVRTNGHKPYAMGNFSVNRLDMYT
;
A
#
# COMPACT_ATOMS: atom_id res chain seq x y z
N MET A 1 -29.74 32.84 4.09
CA MET A 1 -30.05 31.71 3.17
C MET A 1 -29.06 31.72 2.01
N TRP A 2 -27.79 31.41 2.29
CA TRP A 2 -26.66 31.35 1.36
C TRP A 2 -25.72 30.29 1.97
N LEU A 3 -25.60 29.10 1.36
CA LEU A 3 -24.56 28.05 1.61
C LEU A 3 -24.90 26.69 0.96
N THR A 4 -25.30 26.66 -0.32
CA THR A 4 -25.59 25.41 -1.06
C THR A 4 -25.07 25.40 -2.50
N GLY A 5 -24.01 26.19 -2.79
CA GLY A 5 -23.47 26.34 -4.15
C GLY A 5 -22.11 25.67 -4.41
N GLY A 6 -21.31 25.38 -3.37
CA GLY A 6 -19.91 24.97 -3.55
C GLY A 6 -19.70 23.53 -4.05
N SER A 7 -20.61 22.61 -3.72
CA SER A 7 -20.35 21.17 -3.84
C SER A 7 -20.32 20.62 -5.28
N CYS A 8 -20.98 21.28 -6.24
CA CYS A 8 -20.95 20.84 -7.64
C CYS A 8 -19.69 21.26 -8.40
N ALA A 9 -19.05 22.38 -8.02
CA ALA A 9 -17.89 22.89 -8.76
C ALA A 9 -16.66 21.98 -8.59
N PHE A 10 -16.47 21.41 -7.39
CA PHE A 10 -15.34 20.52 -7.11
C PHE A 10 -15.40 19.18 -7.85
N LEU A 11 -16.58 18.59 -8.06
CA LEU A 11 -16.70 17.36 -8.87
C LEU A 11 -16.32 17.58 -10.33
N LEU A 12 -16.71 18.73 -10.90
CA LEU A 12 -16.34 19.09 -12.28
C LEU A 12 -14.83 19.32 -12.41
N LEU A 13 -14.20 19.98 -11.43
CA LEU A 13 -12.75 20.20 -11.44
C LEU A 13 -11.96 18.88 -11.28
N ALA A 14 -12.44 17.97 -10.44
CA ALA A 14 -11.85 16.64 -10.24
C ALA A 14 -11.94 15.77 -11.50
N LEU A 15 -13.02 15.89 -12.29
CA LEU A 15 -13.18 15.15 -13.55
C LEU A 15 -12.33 15.75 -14.69
N THR A 16 -12.11 17.06 -14.73
CA THR A 16 -11.18 17.66 -15.72
C THR A 16 -9.72 17.36 -15.43
N LEU A 17 -9.33 17.22 -14.17
CA LEU A 17 -7.95 16.87 -13.78
C LEU A 17 -7.60 15.39 -13.99
N CYS A 18 -8.55 14.55 -14.41
CA CYS A 18 -8.30 13.14 -14.73
C CYS A 18 -7.90 12.91 -16.21
N GLN A 19 -7.63 13.96 -16.98
CA GLN A 19 -6.96 13.86 -18.29
C GLN A 19 -5.44 13.69 -18.12
N GLY A 20 -5.01 12.54 -17.60
CA GLY A 20 -3.60 12.34 -17.21
C GLY A 20 -3.10 10.90 -17.13
N LEU A 21 -3.84 9.89 -17.62
CA LEU A 21 -3.39 8.50 -17.66
C LEU A 21 -3.82 7.79 -18.96
N VAL A 22 -3.38 8.32 -20.10
CA VAL A 22 -2.95 7.42 -21.19
C VAL A 22 -1.60 6.89 -20.73
N GLN A 23 -1.56 5.63 -20.31
CA GLN A 23 -0.31 4.99 -19.90
C GLN A 23 0.63 4.95 -21.12
N ALA A 24 1.82 5.56 -20.99
CA ALA A 24 2.84 5.43 -22.02
C ALA A 24 3.25 3.97 -22.10
N LYS A 25 3.04 3.33 -23.25
CA LYS A 25 3.39 1.91 -23.48
C LYS A 25 4.89 1.62 -23.37
N ASN A 26 5.73 2.66 -23.46
CA ASN A 26 7.13 2.53 -23.79
C ASN A 26 7.96 3.62 -23.07
N ASP A 27 9.03 3.22 -22.40
CA ASP A 27 9.87 4.08 -21.57
C ASP A 27 10.86 4.87 -22.43
N ASN A 28 10.57 6.15 -22.68
CA ASN A 28 11.48 7.06 -23.38
C ASN A 28 12.43 7.75 -22.38
N TYR A 29 13.72 7.41 -22.43
CA TYR A 29 14.77 7.98 -21.59
C TYR A 29 15.66 8.94 -22.38
N GLN A 30 15.75 10.21 -21.96
CA GLN A 30 16.85 11.10 -22.36
C GLN A 30 18.07 10.83 -21.48
N ILE A 31 19.24 10.66 -22.10
CA ILE A 31 20.47 10.33 -21.37
C ILE A 31 20.88 11.46 -20.41
N SER A 32 20.58 12.73 -20.75
CA SER A 32 20.72 13.90 -19.88
C SER A 32 20.04 13.68 -18.52
N ASP A 33 18.77 13.29 -18.54
CA ASP A 33 17.91 13.16 -17.35
C ASP A 33 18.26 11.95 -16.50
N VAL A 34 18.78 10.89 -17.13
CA VAL A 34 19.29 9.71 -16.43
C VAL A 34 20.63 10.00 -15.77
N CYS A 35 21.52 10.71 -16.46
CA CYS A 35 22.93 10.85 -16.06
C CYS A 35 23.22 12.06 -15.16
N LYS A 36 22.49 13.17 -15.28
CA LYS A 36 22.73 14.40 -14.48
C LYS A 36 22.19 14.30 -13.04
N LYS A 37 21.44 13.24 -12.71
CA LYS A 37 20.92 12.97 -11.37
C LYS A 37 21.89 12.09 -10.56
N ASN A 38 22.86 12.75 -9.91
CA ASN A 38 23.94 12.13 -9.10
C ASN A 38 23.51 11.09 -8.04
N TYR A 39 22.22 10.99 -7.69
CA TYR A 39 21.69 10.06 -6.68
C TYR A 39 21.21 8.71 -7.24
N MET A 40 21.30 8.50 -8.57
CA MET A 40 20.69 7.34 -9.26
C MET A 40 21.68 6.56 -10.15
N ARG A 41 23.00 6.63 -9.87
CA ARG A 41 24.04 5.96 -10.67
C ARG A 41 24.11 4.44 -10.51
N ASP A 42 23.69 3.90 -9.37
CA ASP A 42 23.93 2.49 -8.99
C ASP A 42 22.65 1.63 -8.86
N LEU A 43 21.49 2.14 -9.30
CA LEU A 43 20.20 1.44 -9.15
C LEU A 43 19.75 0.74 -10.45
N TYR A 44 19.61 -0.59 -10.39
CA TYR A 44 19.13 -1.42 -11.51
C TYR A 44 17.71 -1.02 -11.94
N ARG A 45 17.52 -0.72 -13.22
CA ARG A 45 16.20 -0.39 -13.79
C ARG A 45 15.59 -1.62 -14.45
N LYS A 46 14.45 -2.10 -13.95
CA LYS A 46 13.68 -3.18 -14.59
C LYS A 46 12.90 -2.60 -15.77
N ILE A 47 13.10 -3.14 -16.98
CA ILE A 47 12.43 -2.72 -18.23
C ILE A 47 12.17 -3.92 -19.14
N ASP A 48 11.10 -3.85 -19.94
CA ASP A 48 10.82 -4.80 -21.02
C ASP A 48 10.94 -4.16 -22.41
N GLY A 49 10.59 -2.89 -22.54
CA GLY A 49 10.90 -2.06 -23.70
C GLY A 49 11.28 -0.65 -23.27
N ALA A 50 12.33 -0.09 -23.86
CA ALA A 50 12.77 1.27 -23.62
C ALA A 50 13.49 1.88 -24.84
N VAL A 51 13.44 3.20 -24.96
CA VAL A 51 14.18 3.97 -25.96
C VAL A 51 15.11 4.96 -25.25
N LEU A 52 16.41 4.75 -25.35
CA LEU A 52 17.43 5.67 -24.85
C LEU A 52 17.86 6.63 -25.97
N MET A 53 17.78 7.93 -25.70
CA MET A 53 18.13 9.00 -26.63
C MET A 53 19.28 9.86 -26.09
N SER A 54 20.21 10.21 -26.99
CA SER A 54 21.34 11.11 -26.75
C SER A 54 21.33 12.21 -27.81
N GLN A 55 21.51 13.47 -27.40
CA GLN A 55 21.53 14.66 -28.26
C GLN A 55 22.56 15.68 -27.74
N LEU A 56 23.76 15.72 -28.34
CA LEU A 56 24.82 16.70 -28.04
C LEU A 56 25.16 16.84 -26.53
N GLU A 57 25.40 15.73 -25.85
CA GLU A 57 25.88 15.73 -24.46
C GLU A 57 27.39 15.94 -24.38
N LYS A 58 27.82 16.79 -23.45
CA LYS A 58 29.23 17.20 -23.29
C LYS A 58 29.76 16.91 -21.90
N ASP A 59 31.05 16.57 -21.82
CA ASP A 59 31.81 16.28 -20.61
C ASP A 59 31.09 15.25 -19.70
N LEU A 60 30.45 14.25 -20.31
CA LEU A 60 29.56 13.31 -19.63
C LEU A 60 30.28 11.97 -19.39
N ASP A 61 30.51 11.60 -18.13
CA ASP A 61 30.75 10.19 -17.74
C ASP A 61 29.49 9.64 -17.06
N CYS A 62 28.86 8.66 -17.70
CA CYS A 62 27.63 8.04 -17.22
C CYS A 62 27.64 6.53 -17.41
N THR A 63 27.28 5.80 -16.35
CA THR A 63 27.00 4.35 -16.38
C THR A 63 25.54 4.13 -16.01
N ILE A 64 24.84 3.25 -16.74
CA ILE A 64 23.42 2.92 -16.57
C ILE A 64 23.26 1.40 -16.69
N THR A 65 22.63 0.75 -15.69
CA THR A 65 22.34 -0.69 -15.76
C THR A 65 20.83 -0.96 -15.83
N PHE A 66 20.43 -1.74 -16.83
CA PHE A 66 19.08 -2.26 -17.01
C PHE A 66 19.02 -3.76 -16.68
N GLN A 67 17.84 -4.21 -16.25
CA GLN A 67 17.52 -5.59 -15.89
C GLN A 67 16.17 -5.99 -16.53
N THR A 68 16.02 -7.23 -16.97
CA THR A 68 14.72 -7.76 -17.43
C THR A 68 13.88 -8.27 -16.26
N HIS A 69 12.55 -8.26 -16.36
CA HIS A 69 11.66 -8.72 -15.28
C HIS A 69 11.80 -10.23 -14.96
N SER A 70 12.27 -11.04 -15.91
CA SER A 70 12.60 -12.46 -15.71
C SER A 70 14.06 -12.77 -16.04
N ILE A 71 14.65 -13.69 -15.30
CA ILE A 71 15.98 -14.28 -15.58
C ILE A 71 16.02 -15.12 -16.87
N LEU A 72 14.86 -15.43 -17.47
CA LEU A 72 14.72 -16.13 -18.75
C LEU A 72 14.60 -15.18 -19.96
N GLN A 73 14.58 -13.86 -19.72
CA GLN A 73 14.73 -12.84 -20.75
C GLN A 73 16.19 -12.43 -20.89
N ARG A 74 16.54 -11.90 -22.07
CA ARG A 74 17.81 -11.22 -22.36
C ARG A 74 17.53 -10.00 -23.24
N PHE A 75 18.45 -9.05 -23.31
CA PHE A 75 18.23 -7.83 -24.07
C PHE A 75 18.65 -7.97 -25.53
N MET A 76 17.82 -7.47 -26.44
CA MET A 76 18.23 -7.02 -27.77
C MET A 76 18.40 -5.49 -27.73
N LEU A 77 19.52 -5.02 -28.27
CA LEU A 77 19.89 -3.61 -28.37
C LEU A 77 20.03 -3.25 -29.86
N ARG A 78 19.27 -2.26 -30.31
CA ARG A 78 19.19 -1.83 -31.72
C ARG A 78 19.30 -0.33 -31.83
N PHE A 79 20.25 0.15 -32.63
CA PHE A 79 20.34 1.58 -32.95
C PHE A 79 19.41 1.95 -34.10
N ASP A 80 18.49 2.87 -33.86
CA ASP A 80 17.70 3.53 -34.91
C ASP A 80 18.48 4.67 -35.57
N GLN A 81 19.24 5.40 -34.76
CA GLN A 81 20.23 6.39 -35.17
C GLN A 81 21.49 6.15 -34.35
N LEU A 82 22.66 6.20 -34.98
CA LEU A 82 23.96 6.14 -34.32
C LEU A 82 24.91 7.04 -35.12
N GLN A 83 25.33 8.14 -34.51
CA GLN A 83 26.34 9.05 -35.04
C GLN A 83 27.08 9.66 -33.85
N LEU A 84 28.25 9.10 -33.52
CA LEU A 84 29.12 9.58 -32.43
C LEU A 84 30.29 10.35 -33.01
N ASP A 85 30.77 11.37 -32.30
CA ASP A 85 32.07 12.00 -32.62
C ASP A 85 33.23 11.06 -32.19
N CYS A 86 34.43 11.25 -32.74
CA CYS A 86 35.50 10.23 -32.66
C CYS A 86 36.14 10.04 -31.27
N ASN A 87 35.92 10.99 -30.35
CA ASN A 87 36.40 10.93 -28.97
C ASN A 87 35.32 10.41 -28.01
N ASP A 88 34.06 10.31 -28.48
CA ASP A 88 32.94 9.82 -27.69
C ASP A 88 32.85 8.30 -27.82
N HIS A 89 32.67 7.64 -26.68
CA HIS A 89 32.64 6.17 -26.59
C HIS A 89 31.37 5.69 -25.87
N LEU A 90 30.64 4.79 -26.53
CA LEU A 90 29.53 4.03 -25.94
C LEU A 90 29.94 2.56 -25.76
N TYR A 91 30.33 2.22 -24.54
CA TYR A 91 30.67 0.85 -24.14
C TYR A 91 29.42 0.08 -23.70
N ILE A 92 29.27 -1.15 -24.18
CA ILE A 92 28.12 -2.03 -23.88
C ILE A 92 28.64 -3.29 -23.19
N TYR A 93 28.21 -3.56 -21.96
CA TYR A 93 28.64 -4.72 -21.17
C TYR A 93 27.51 -5.74 -20.99
N ASP A 94 27.84 -7.03 -21.18
CA ASP A 94 26.95 -8.19 -21.06
C ASP A 94 26.84 -8.65 -19.59
N GLY A 95 26.31 -7.78 -18.73
CA GLY A 95 26.19 -8.02 -17.29
C GLY A 95 25.77 -6.79 -16.49
N ALA A 96 25.76 -6.94 -15.15
CA ALA A 96 25.24 -5.95 -14.20
C ALA A 96 26.20 -4.78 -13.85
N HIS A 97 27.50 -4.90 -14.16
CA HIS A 97 28.51 -3.89 -13.80
C HIS A 97 29.51 -3.66 -14.95
N ALA A 98 29.98 -2.42 -15.11
CA ALA A 98 31.00 -2.00 -16.09
C ALA A 98 32.45 -2.37 -15.68
N VAL A 99 32.67 -3.60 -15.21
CA VAL A 99 33.94 -4.06 -14.58
C VAL A 99 34.50 -5.30 -15.30
N SER A 100 34.18 -5.48 -16.59
CA SER A 100 34.55 -6.65 -17.39
C SER A 100 34.94 -6.24 -18.83
N SER A 101 35.30 -7.20 -19.68
CA SER A 101 35.47 -6.93 -21.12
C SER A 101 34.15 -6.50 -21.74
N TYR A 102 34.10 -5.31 -22.32
CA TYR A 102 32.93 -4.83 -23.06
C TYR A 102 32.58 -5.76 -24.23
N LYS A 103 31.30 -5.87 -24.55
CA LYS A 103 30.76 -6.63 -25.68
C LYS A 103 30.85 -5.85 -26.98
N ALA A 104 30.70 -4.53 -26.90
CA ALA A 104 30.94 -3.58 -27.97
C ALA A 104 31.50 -2.28 -27.39
N ASP A 105 32.35 -1.63 -28.17
CA ASP A 105 32.81 -0.26 -28.02
C ASP A 105 32.45 0.43 -29.33
N LEU A 106 31.79 1.58 -29.25
CA LEU A 106 31.20 2.29 -30.38
C LEU A 106 31.65 3.75 -30.34
N SER A 107 32.25 4.21 -31.44
CA SER A 107 32.59 5.62 -31.70
C SER A 107 32.31 5.97 -33.17
N CYS A 108 32.86 7.07 -33.69
CA CYS A 108 32.61 7.55 -35.07
C CYS A 108 32.90 6.55 -36.20
N GLN A 109 33.67 5.49 -35.95
CA GLN A 109 33.93 4.43 -36.94
C GLN A 109 32.73 3.48 -37.13
N ASN A 110 31.75 3.52 -36.21
CA ASN A 110 30.63 2.59 -36.15
C ASN A 110 29.33 3.25 -36.65
N THR A 111 28.79 2.72 -37.74
CA THR A 111 27.47 3.09 -38.28
C THR A 111 26.40 2.08 -37.85
N LYS A 112 25.12 2.48 -37.92
CA LYS A 112 23.96 1.58 -37.72
C LYS A 112 24.08 0.27 -38.50
N GLN A 113 24.55 0.35 -39.74
CA GLN A 113 24.72 -0.78 -40.66
C GLN A 113 25.89 -1.71 -40.27
N SER A 114 26.97 -1.19 -39.69
CA SER A 114 28.10 -2.01 -39.21
C SER A 114 27.87 -2.65 -37.84
N VAL A 115 27.00 -2.06 -37.00
CA VAL A 115 26.72 -2.56 -35.64
C VAL A 115 25.59 -3.58 -35.62
N GLY A 116 24.52 -3.35 -36.40
CA GLY A 116 23.36 -4.23 -36.43
C GLY A 116 22.60 -4.25 -35.09
N ALA A 117 22.10 -5.44 -34.72
CA ALA A 117 21.44 -5.69 -33.43
C ALA A 117 22.36 -6.51 -32.52
N ILE A 118 22.60 -5.99 -31.30
CA ILE A 118 23.44 -6.63 -30.29
C ILE A 118 22.54 -7.36 -29.30
N TYR A 119 22.84 -8.62 -29.00
CA TYR A 119 22.07 -9.41 -28.03
C TYR A 119 22.91 -9.72 -26.79
N THR A 120 22.37 -9.55 -25.58
CA THR A 120 23.03 -10.04 -24.35
C THR A 120 22.88 -11.56 -24.20
N ARG A 121 23.69 -12.13 -23.31
CA ARG A 121 23.57 -13.51 -22.79
C ARG A 121 22.97 -13.53 -21.40
N THR A 122 23.14 -12.44 -20.63
CA THR A 122 22.57 -12.28 -19.29
C THR A 122 21.28 -11.45 -19.33
N ASN A 123 20.51 -11.53 -18.23
CA ASN A 123 19.28 -10.77 -17.98
C ASN A 123 19.56 -9.29 -17.56
N PHE A 124 20.80 -8.82 -17.74
CA PHE A 124 21.28 -7.47 -17.43
C PHE A 124 22.01 -6.88 -18.65
N VAL A 125 21.99 -5.56 -18.77
CA VAL A 125 22.92 -4.84 -19.65
C VAL A 125 23.39 -3.57 -18.95
N THR A 126 24.70 -3.33 -18.96
CA THR A 126 25.28 -2.07 -18.50
C THR A 126 25.76 -1.27 -19.72
N LEU A 127 25.34 -0.02 -19.81
CA LEU A 127 25.83 0.94 -20.81
C LEU A 127 26.72 1.94 -20.09
N LYS A 128 27.93 2.18 -20.60
CA LYS A 128 28.76 3.32 -20.20
C LYS A 128 28.94 4.25 -21.39
N TYR A 129 28.50 5.50 -21.25
CA TYR A 129 28.69 6.56 -22.24
C TYR A 129 29.66 7.59 -21.69
N VAL A 130 30.69 7.90 -22.48
CA VAL A 130 31.74 8.88 -22.18
C VAL A 130 31.80 9.88 -23.34
N THR A 131 31.65 11.18 -23.07
CA THR A 131 31.80 12.25 -24.07
C THR A 131 32.80 13.33 -23.64
N ASP A 132 33.38 14.04 -24.61
CA ASP A 132 34.26 15.18 -24.35
C ASP A 132 33.53 16.54 -24.42
N SER A 133 34.28 17.65 -24.38
CA SER A 133 33.74 19.03 -24.40
C SER A 133 33.36 19.53 -25.81
N TRP A 134 33.72 18.80 -26.86
CA TRP A 134 33.35 19.06 -28.25
C TRP A 134 32.07 18.30 -28.61
N GLY A 135 31.54 18.54 -29.81
CA GLY A 135 30.28 17.92 -30.22
C GLY A 135 29.55 18.69 -31.30
N THR A 136 29.00 17.97 -32.28
CA THR A 136 28.14 18.52 -33.33
C THR A 136 26.64 18.34 -33.01
N ILE A 137 25.74 19.14 -33.61
CA ILE A 137 24.28 19.01 -33.40
C ILE A 137 23.74 17.65 -33.92
N SER A 138 24.51 16.98 -34.78
CA SER A 138 24.26 15.63 -35.27
C SER A 138 24.84 14.51 -34.39
N ASN A 139 25.64 14.83 -33.37
CA ASN A 139 26.20 13.83 -32.45
C ASN A 139 25.12 13.36 -31.47
N GLY A 140 24.88 12.06 -31.45
CA GLY A 140 23.87 11.41 -30.64
C GLY A 140 23.45 10.04 -31.18
N PHE A 141 22.53 9.42 -30.47
CA PHE A 141 21.97 8.12 -30.85
C PHE A 141 20.53 7.95 -30.36
N ARG A 142 19.78 7.10 -31.06
CA ARG A 142 18.49 6.53 -30.61
C ARG A 142 18.69 5.03 -30.51
N LEU A 143 18.73 4.51 -29.29
CA LEU A 143 18.92 3.11 -28.97
C LEU A 143 17.60 2.52 -28.44
N VAL A 144 17.03 1.58 -29.17
CA VAL A 144 15.90 0.76 -28.72
C VAL A 144 16.46 -0.45 -27.96
N ILE A 145 15.94 -0.69 -26.77
CA ILE A 145 16.28 -1.82 -25.89
C ILE A 145 15.00 -2.64 -25.70
N THR A 146 15.04 -3.93 -26.03
CA THR A 146 13.90 -4.87 -25.93
C THR A 146 14.29 -6.09 -25.11
N ALA A 147 13.49 -6.48 -24.13
CA ALA A 147 13.63 -7.75 -23.41
C ALA A 147 13.00 -8.88 -24.23
N VAL A 148 13.84 -9.75 -24.80
CA VAL A 148 13.43 -10.86 -25.67
C VAL A 148 13.48 -12.21 -24.95
N LYS A 149 12.49 -13.06 -25.24
CA LYS A 149 12.36 -14.44 -24.73
C LYS A 149 12.74 -15.44 -25.83
N ASP A 150 13.63 -16.39 -25.53
CA ASP A 150 14.08 -17.38 -26.51
C ASP A 150 13.01 -18.44 -26.82
N PRO A 151 12.88 -18.91 -28.09
CA PRO A 151 11.82 -19.82 -28.54
C PRO A 151 11.86 -21.24 -27.95
N LYS A 152 12.84 -21.55 -27.09
CA LYS A 152 12.90 -22.80 -26.32
C LYS A 152 11.96 -22.81 -25.10
N HIS A 153 11.45 -21.65 -24.71
CA HIS A 153 10.46 -21.49 -23.65
C HIS A 153 9.07 -21.25 -24.24
N THR A 154 8.02 -21.58 -23.49
CA THR A 154 6.63 -21.42 -23.94
C THR A 154 6.27 -19.94 -24.08
N CYS A 155 6.39 -19.43 -25.31
CA CYS A 155 5.91 -18.12 -25.69
C CYS A 155 4.38 -18.05 -25.59
N LYS A 156 3.88 -17.30 -24.59
CA LYS A 156 2.47 -16.87 -24.48
C LYS A 156 2.23 -15.51 -25.14
N ASP A 157 3.32 -14.80 -25.43
CA ASP A 157 3.36 -13.38 -25.78
C ASP A 157 3.50 -13.23 -27.31
N PHE A 158 3.77 -12.02 -27.83
CA PHE A 158 3.89 -11.83 -29.28
C PHE A 158 5.22 -12.36 -29.83
N ARG A 159 5.17 -13.03 -30.99
CA ARG A 159 6.33 -13.64 -31.64
C ARG A 159 6.71 -12.88 -32.91
N CYS A 160 7.93 -12.35 -32.96
CA CYS A 160 8.47 -11.63 -34.11
C CYS A 160 8.70 -12.58 -35.29
N THR A 161 8.30 -12.16 -36.51
CA THR A 161 8.18 -13.10 -37.64
C THR A 161 9.52 -13.53 -38.23
N GLN A 162 10.54 -12.67 -38.26
CA GLN A 162 11.83 -12.97 -38.87
C GLN A 162 12.81 -13.63 -37.89
N ASN A 163 12.76 -13.26 -36.60
CA ASN A 163 13.78 -13.63 -35.61
C ASN A 163 13.33 -14.70 -34.60
N GLU A 164 12.09 -15.19 -34.70
CA GLU A 164 11.48 -16.27 -33.89
C GLU A 164 11.40 -16.07 -32.36
N PHE A 165 12.04 -15.05 -31.79
CA PHE A 165 11.93 -14.66 -30.39
C PHE A 165 10.58 -13.99 -30.06
N CYS A 166 10.27 -13.90 -28.77
CA CYS A 166 9.04 -13.28 -28.28
C CYS A 166 9.27 -12.03 -27.43
N ILE A 167 8.36 -11.07 -27.57
CA ILE A 167 8.28 -9.78 -26.87
C ILE A 167 6.95 -9.67 -26.12
N GLU A 168 6.86 -8.76 -25.16
CA GLU A 168 5.62 -8.52 -24.40
C GLU A 168 4.52 -7.87 -25.25
N THR A 169 3.25 -8.12 -24.91
CA THR A 169 2.08 -7.62 -25.66
C THR A 169 1.89 -6.11 -25.59
N ASP A 170 2.50 -5.47 -24.60
CA ASP A 170 2.30 -4.05 -24.33
C ASP A 170 3.21 -3.19 -25.24
N LEU A 171 4.29 -3.80 -25.78
CA LEU A 171 5.21 -3.26 -26.79
C LEU A 171 4.70 -3.47 -28.24
N LEU A 172 3.38 -3.47 -28.43
CA LEU A 172 2.73 -3.66 -29.74
C LEU A 172 1.90 -2.43 -30.08
N CYS A 173 1.98 -1.98 -31.33
CA CYS A 173 1.23 -0.84 -31.83
C CYS A 173 1.52 0.42 -30.98
N ASP A 174 2.79 0.77 -30.84
CA ASP A 174 3.30 1.87 -30.02
C ASP A 174 4.23 2.86 -30.78
N GLY A 175 4.52 2.58 -32.04
CA GLY A 175 5.40 3.38 -32.91
C GLY A 175 6.89 3.01 -32.84
N VAL A 176 7.29 1.96 -32.10
CA VAL A 176 8.68 1.53 -31.95
C VAL A 176 8.85 0.08 -32.39
N ASN A 177 9.77 -0.13 -33.34
CA ASN A 177 10.05 -1.46 -33.91
C ASN A 177 10.99 -2.27 -32.98
N HIS A 178 10.39 -2.90 -31.98
CA HIS A 178 10.97 -3.79 -30.98
C HIS A 178 11.35 -5.17 -31.53
N CYS A 179 10.68 -5.66 -32.57
CA CYS A 179 10.94 -6.94 -33.22
C CYS A 179 12.15 -6.94 -34.17
N GLY A 180 12.65 -5.76 -34.56
CA GLY A 180 13.66 -5.61 -35.61
C GLY A 180 13.05 -5.53 -37.02
N ASP A 181 12.07 -6.38 -37.30
CA ASP A 181 11.44 -6.55 -38.61
C ASP A 181 10.18 -5.69 -38.84
N GLY A 182 9.56 -5.14 -37.79
CA GLY A 182 8.32 -4.37 -37.85
C GLY A 182 7.02 -5.19 -37.73
N SER A 183 7.10 -6.47 -37.35
CA SER A 183 5.93 -7.36 -37.17
C SER A 183 4.95 -6.85 -36.11
N ASP A 184 5.51 -6.24 -35.07
CA ASP A 184 4.85 -5.57 -33.94
C ASP A 184 3.89 -4.46 -34.41
N GLU A 185 4.35 -3.60 -35.31
CA GLU A 185 3.58 -2.47 -35.83
C GLU A 185 2.73 -2.81 -37.08
N ALA A 186 3.12 -3.85 -37.84
CA ALA A 186 2.45 -4.21 -39.10
C ALA A 186 1.14 -5.01 -38.92
N THR A 187 0.86 -5.56 -37.73
CA THR A 187 -0.24 -6.51 -37.53
C THR A 187 -1.58 -5.80 -37.31
N SER A 188 -2.20 -5.38 -38.42
CA SER A 188 -3.44 -4.59 -38.45
C SER A 188 -4.64 -5.20 -37.69
N THR A 189 -4.67 -6.51 -37.47
CA THR A 189 -5.72 -7.18 -36.69
C THR A 189 -5.55 -7.08 -35.17
N LEU A 190 -4.35 -6.74 -34.67
CA LEU A 190 -4.13 -6.38 -33.26
C LEU A 190 -4.14 -4.86 -33.06
N CYS A 191 -3.59 -4.09 -33.99
CA CYS A 191 -3.56 -2.62 -33.87
C CYS A 191 -4.93 -1.96 -34.10
N ALA A 192 -5.88 -2.61 -34.78
CA ALA A 192 -7.23 -2.11 -34.97
C ALA A 192 -8.15 -2.40 -33.75
N ASN A 193 -7.98 -1.65 -32.65
CA ASN A 193 -9.05 -1.28 -31.70
C ASN A 193 -8.54 -0.29 -30.63
N SER A 194 -8.48 1.00 -30.97
CA SER A 194 -8.25 2.10 -29.99
C SER A 194 -9.31 3.22 -30.06
N GLU A 195 -10.35 3.07 -30.90
CA GLU A 195 -11.40 4.08 -31.05
C GLU A 195 -12.82 3.49 -31.02
N ALA A 196 -13.75 4.33 -30.57
CA ALA A 196 -15.20 4.23 -30.77
C ALA A 196 -15.94 2.96 -30.27
N SER A 197 -15.98 2.77 -28.95
CA SER A 197 -17.26 2.35 -28.33
C SER A 197 -18.17 3.58 -28.19
N THR A 198 -18.79 3.98 -29.30
CA THR A 198 -19.76 5.10 -29.33
C THR A 198 -21.20 4.59 -29.38
N ILE A 199 -22.03 5.02 -28.45
CA ILE A 199 -23.47 4.76 -28.42
C ILE A 199 -24.18 6.08 -28.74
N LEU A 200 -25.06 6.08 -29.75
CA LEU A 200 -25.81 7.26 -30.19
C LEU A 200 -24.92 8.50 -30.49
N GLY A 201 -23.75 8.27 -31.10
CA GLY A 201 -22.81 9.32 -31.49
C GLY A 201 -21.96 9.90 -30.36
N MET A 202 -22.05 9.36 -29.14
CA MET A 202 -21.29 9.80 -27.97
C MET A 202 -20.50 8.64 -27.37
N GLN A 203 -19.32 8.90 -26.79
CA GLN A 203 -18.52 7.87 -26.12
C GLN A 203 -19.30 7.24 -24.96
N THR A 204 -19.13 5.92 -24.76
CA THR A 204 -19.75 5.13 -23.68
C THR A 204 -19.68 5.79 -22.30
N ILE A 205 -18.53 6.35 -21.92
CA ILE A 205 -18.32 7.03 -20.62
C ILE A 205 -19.34 8.17 -20.42
N TRP A 206 -19.44 9.09 -21.39
CA TRP A 206 -20.36 10.22 -21.34
C TRP A 206 -21.83 9.79 -21.39
N PHE A 207 -22.15 8.71 -22.12
CA PHE A 207 -23.50 8.14 -22.16
C PHE A 207 -23.95 7.61 -20.79
N VAL A 208 -23.08 6.91 -20.07
CA VAL A 208 -23.35 6.41 -18.71
C VAL A 208 -23.53 7.59 -17.72
N VAL A 209 -22.68 8.61 -17.79
CA VAL A 209 -22.80 9.82 -16.95
C VAL A 209 -24.15 10.52 -17.17
N ALA A 210 -24.56 10.72 -18.42
CA ALA A 210 -25.84 11.34 -18.76
C ALA A 210 -27.05 10.53 -18.22
N LEU A 211 -27.01 9.19 -18.33
CA LEU A 211 -28.05 8.30 -17.82
C LEU A 211 -28.21 8.41 -16.29
N VAL A 212 -27.09 8.40 -15.55
CA VAL A 212 -27.09 8.54 -14.09
C VAL A 212 -27.65 9.91 -13.65
N PHE A 213 -27.27 10.98 -14.35
CA PHE A 213 -27.77 12.33 -14.05
C PHE A 213 -29.29 12.46 -14.27
N LEU A 214 -29.82 11.79 -15.30
CA LEU A 214 -31.26 11.74 -15.58
C LEU A 214 -32.02 10.97 -14.49
N ILE A 215 -31.50 9.82 -14.05
CA ILE A 215 -32.09 9.03 -12.96
C ILE A 215 -32.14 9.83 -11.65
N LEU A 216 -31.05 10.52 -11.30
CA LEU A 216 -30.97 11.34 -10.08
C LEU A 216 -31.94 12.54 -10.12
N SER A 217 -32.08 13.21 -11.26
CA SER A 217 -33.02 14.33 -11.39
C SER A 217 -34.49 13.91 -11.25
N VAL A 218 -34.87 12.75 -11.81
CA VAL A 218 -36.21 12.16 -11.62
C VAL A 218 -36.46 11.78 -10.16
N ALA A 219 -35.48 11.20 -9.46
CA ALA A 219 -35.61 10.90 -8.03
C ALA A 219 -35.78 12.17 -7.16
N GLY A 220 -35.09 13.26 -7.52
CA GLY A 220 -35.28 14.58 -6.90
C GLY A 220 -36.70 15.13 -7.12
N LEU A 221 -37.24 15.05 -8.34
CA LEU A 221 -38.59 15.52 -8.64
C LEU A 221 -39.67 14.70 -7.91
N VAL A 222 -39.51 13.36 -7.82
CA VAL A 222 -40.43 12.49 -7.09
C VAL A 222 -40.41 12.79 -5.58
N THR A 223 -39.25 12.99 -4.98
CA THR A 223 -39.14 13.31 -3.54
C THR A 223 -39.74 14.68 -3.20
N VAL A 224 -39.53 15.70 -4.05
CA VAL A 224 -40.20 17.00 -3.92
C VAL A 224 -41.72 16.88 -4.07
N ALA A 225 -42.22 16.12 -5.04
CA ALA A 225 -43.65 15.91 -5.23
C ALA A 225 -44.31 15.25 -4.02
N VAL A 226 -43.68 14.22 -3.44
CA VAL A 226 -44.15 13.56 -2.21
C VAL A 226 -44.18 14.53 -1.03
N LEU A 227 -43.13 15.34 -0.82
CA LEU A 227 -43.08 16.34 0.25
C LEU A 227 -44.19 17.41 0.11
N CYS A 228 -44.47 17.86 -1.11
CA CYS A 228 -45.59 18.78 -1.38
C CYS A 228 -46.95 18.13 -1.05
N PHE A 229 -47.17 16.87 -1.45
CA PHE A 229 -48.41 16.14 -1.19
C PHE A 229 -48.64 15.89 0.31
N CYS A 230 -47.57 15.58 1.06
CA CYS A 230 -47.60 15.46 2.51
C CYS A 230 -47.97 16.77 3.21
N ARG A 231 -47.45 17.92 2.73
CA ARG A 231 -47.77 19.24 3.32
C ARG A 231 -49.21 19.69 3.04
N GLN A 232 -49.78 19.37 1.88
CA GLN A 232 -51.16 19.71 1.56
C GLN A 232 -52.20 18.99 2.44
N ARG A 233 -51.90 17.79 2.95
CA ARG A 233 -52.81 17.07 3.87
C ARG A 233 -52.85 17.63 5.30
N ALA A 234 -52.00 18.59 5.66
CA ALA A 234 -51.90 19.12 7.01
C ALA A 234 -52.77 20.36 7.30
N ALA A 235 -53.53 20.87 6.30
CA ALA A 235 -54.21 22.16 6.39
C ALA A 235 -55.68 22.12 5.94
N THR A 236 -56.58 21.73 6.84
CA THR A 236 -58.02 22.06 6.77
C THR A 236 -58.53 22.59 8.12
N PRO A 237 -59.43 23.59 8.17
CA PRO A 237 -59.67 24.36 9.39
C PRO A 237 -60.89 23.86 10.20
N ARG A 238 -60.88 24.11 11.52
CA ARG A 238 -62.11 24.11 12.34
C ARG A 238 -62.59 25.55 12.51
N HIS A 239 -63.86 25.81 12.16
CA HIS A 239 -64.49 27.11 12.39
C HIS A 239 -64.83 27.34 13.88
N PRO A 240 -64.78 28.58 14.38
CA PRO A 240 -65.25 28.95 15.72
C PRO A 240 -66.74 29.26 15.73
N HIS A 241 -67.40 29.04 16.88
CA HIS A 241 -68.70 29.63 17.19
C HIS A 241 -68.69 30.31 18.57
N ASN A 242 -69.23 31.53 18.57
CA ASN A 242 -69.58 32.47 19.64
C ASN A 242 -69.49 31.99 21.10
N ALA A 243 -68.84 32.81 21.93
CA ALA A 243 -69.11 32.90 23.37
C ALA A 243 -69.27 34.38 23.76
N HIS A 244 -70.39 34.72 24.40
CA HIS A 244 -70.63 36.00 25.07
C HIS A 244 -70.62 35.79 26.59
N ASN A 245 -70.55 36.91 27.34
CA ASN A 245 -70.67 37.04 28.80
C ASN A 245 -69.48 36.57 29.66
N ALA A 246 -68.64 37.58 29.92
CA ALA A 246 -67.96 37.87 31.19
C ALA A 246 -68.44 37.17 32.48
N GLN A 247 -67.50 36.90 33.38
CA GLN A 247 -67.38 37.66 34.64
C GLN A 247 -66.00 37.49 35.33
N THR A 248 -65.77 38.29 36.38
CA THR A 248 -64.50 38.54 37.09
C THR A 248 -64.15 37.50 38.17
N HIS A 249 -62.86 37.30 38.47
CA HIS A 249 -62.19 37.65 39.76
C HIS A 249 -60.76 37.04 39.88
N PRO A 250 -59.88 37.51 40.81
CA PRO A 250 -58.42 37.30 40.75
C PRO A 250 -57.84 36.49 41.96
N PRO A 251 -56.62 36.74 42.50
CA PRO A 251 -55.46 35.88 42.26
C PRO A 251 -54.84 35.23 43.53
N VAL A 252 -53.87 34.32 43.36
CA VAL A 252 -52.99 33.80 44.43
C VAL A 252 -51.54 33.72 43.93
N SER A 253 -50.56 33.95 44.81
CA SER A 253 -49.13 34.13 44.48
C SER A 253 -48.17 33.50 45.50
N PHE A 254 -46.88 33.44 45.11
CA PHE A 254 -45.67 33.10 45.93
C PHE A 254 -45.39 31.61 46.23
N PRO A 255 -44.15 31.23 46.63
CA PRO A 255 -42.82 31.83 46.39
C PRO A 255 -41.99 30.87 45.47
N SER A 256 -40.66 30.65 45.49
CA SER A 256 -39.46 31.15 46.21
C SER A 256 -38.19 31.01 45.33
N GLN A 257 -37.02 31.39 45.86
CA GLN A 257 -35.68 31.12 45.29
C GLN A 257 -34.86 30.19 46.22
N VAL A 258 -33.85 29.50 45.67
CA VAL A 258 -32.51 29.35 46.31
C VAL A 258 -31.45 29.37 45.19
N THR A 259 -30.30 30.00 45.44
CA THR A 259 -29.09 30.01 44.60
C THR A 259 -27.83 29.74 45.46
N ILE A 260 -26.66 29.65 44.79
CA ILE A 260 -25.28 29.51 45.34
C ILE A 260 -24.76 28.05 45.39
N ASP A 261 -24.05 27.67 44.31
CA ASP A 261 -22.60 27.35 44.23
C ASP A 261 -21.83 26.70 45.40
N PRO A 262 -20.64 26.10 45.14
CA PRO A 262 -20.21 25.39 43.93
C PRO A 262 -19.42 24.09 44.22
N HIS A 263 -19.36 23.14 43.27
CA HIS A 263 -18.18 22.30 42.93
C HIS A 263 -18.53 21.15 41.97
N ARG A 264 -17.50 20.66 41.24
CA ARG A 264 -17.40 19.31 40.62
C ARG A 264 -18.37 18.99 39.45
N ASN A 265 -17.90 19.17 38.21
CA ASN A 265 -17.88 18.11 37.17
C ASN A 265 -17.21 18.55 35.84
N ASP A 266 -15.88 18.48 35.76
CA ASP A 266 -15.19 18.34 34.47
C ASP A 266 -15.12 16.85 34.10
N GLY A 267 -15.89 16.43 33.09
CA GLY A 267 -15.89 15.02 32.66
C GLY A 267 -16.78 14.68 31.45
N ALA A 268 -17.84 15.43 31.18
CA ALA A 268 -18.82 15.04 30.14
C ALA A 268 -18.31 15.22 28.69
N TRP A 269 -17.52 16.26 28.43
CA TRP A 269 -17.22 16.69 27.04
C TRP A 269 -16.11 15.91 26.32
N ARG A 270 -15.31 15.09 27.01
CA ARG A 270 -14.25 14.29 26.37
C ARG A 270 -14.78 13.06 25.64
N ASN A 271 -15.88 12.47 26.11
CA ASN A 271 -16.40 11.22 25.56
C ASN A 271 -17.11 11.43 24.21
N VAL A 272 -17.83 12.55 24.04
CA VAL A 272 -18.58 12.86 22.81
C VAL A 272 -17.65 13.03 21.60
N ILE A 273 -16.45 13.59 21.82
CA ILE A 273 -15.49 13.86 20.75
C ILE A 273 -14.74 12.58 20.34
N ASN A 274 -14.36 11.73 21.30
CA ASN A 274 -13.72 10.44 21.02
C ASN A 274 -14.64 9.44 20.27
N GLU A 275 -15.97 9.60 20.38
CA GLU A 275 -16.94 8.79 19.63
C GLU A 275 -17.11 9.30 18.19
N LEU A 276 -16.98 10.61 17.96
CA LEU A 276 -17.03 11.22 16.64
C LEU A 276 -15.87 10.76 15.73
N ASP A 277 -14.64 10.72 16.25
CA ASP A 277 -13.49 10.24 15.47
C ASP A 277 -13.65 8.76 15.04
N ARG A 278 -14.33 7.91 15.84
CA ARG A 278 -14.66 6.54 15.41
C ARG A 278 -15.78 6.49 14.36
N HIS A 279 -16.80 7.33 14.49
CA HIS A 279 -17.92 7.32 13.55
C HIS A 279 -17.62 7.99 12.20
N ILE A 280 -16.78 9.03 12.15
CA ILE A 280 -16.40 9.70 10.90
C ILE A 280 -15.62 8.74 9.97
N PHE A 281 -14.68 7.96 10.52
CA PHE A 281 -13.97 6.93 9.76
C PHE A 281 -14.86 5.74 9.36
N SER A 282 -15.87 5.40 10.17
CA SER A 282 -16.86 4.37 9.83
C SER A 282 -17.84 4.78 8.71
N ALA A 283 -18.04 6.08 8.47
CA ALA A 283 -19.12 6.58 7.60
C ALA A 283 -18.75 6.75 6.12
N ASN A 284 -17.46 6.85 5.78
CA ASN A 284 -17.01 7.32 4.46
C ASN A 284 -16.47 6.21 3.51
N LEU A 285 -16.57 4.93 3.88
CA LEU A 285 -16.05 3.79 3.09
C LEU A 285 -17.10 2.71 2.78
N GLY A 286 -18.39 3.05 2.87
CA GLY A 286 -19.50 2.11 2.67
C GLY A 286 -19.96 1.88 1.22
N SER A 287 -19.27 2.40 0.20
CA SER A 287 -19.77 2.38 -1.19
C SER A 287 -18.69 2.29 -2.28
N LEU A 288 -17.69 1.43 -2.11
CA LEU A 288 -16.83 0.89 -3.17
C LEU A 288 -16.27 -0.47 -2.73
N PHE A 289 -16.01 -1.38 -3.66
CA PHE A 289 -15.57 -2.77 -3.43
C PHE A 289 -16.55 -3.71 -2.70
N THR A 290 -17.76 -3.86 -3.27
CA THR A 290 -18.58 -5.08 -3.06
C THR A 290 -18.99 -5.73 -4.38
N GLU A 291 -18.03 -6.19 -5.19
CA GLU A 291 -18.30 -7.24 -6.21
C GLU A 291 -17.00 -7.90 -6.73
N ASN A 292 -16.62 -9.02 -6.11
CA ASN A 292 -16.05 -10.21 -6.79
C ASN A 292 -15.88 -11.34 -5.77
N ALA A 293 -16.76 -12.34 -5.80
CA ALA A 293 -16.79 -13.41 -4.82
C ALA A 293 -15.92 -14.61 -5.25
N VAL A 294 -14.75 -14.78 -4.62
CA VAL A 294 -13.95 -16.01 -4.77
C VAL A 294 -14.37 -17.03 -3.70
N ILE A 295 -15.28 -17.91 -4.12
CA ILE A 295 -15.57 -19.28 -3.63
C ILE A 295 -15.02 -19.63 -2.23
N TRP A 296 -15.89 -19.57 -1.22
CA TRP A 296 -15.67 -20.27 0.05
C TRP A 296 -15.77 -21.79 -0.13
N VAL A 297 -14.64 -22.50 -0.07
CA VAL A 297 -14.61 -23.94 0.25
C VAL A 297 -14.30 -24.07 1.75
N GLY A 298 -15.34 -24.26 2.56
CA GLY A 298 -15.23 -24.09 4.01
C GLY A 298 -14.61 -25.27 4.77
N THR A 299 -13.78 -24.94 5.76
CA THR A 299 -13.30 -25.85 6.83
C THR A 299 -13.83 -25.44 8.21
N ALA A 300 -15.11 -25.03 8.26
CA ALA A 300 -15.80 -24.71 9.50
C ALA A 300 -16.10 -25.98 10.32
N ASN A 301 -15.17 -26.39 11.20
CA ASN A 301 -15.42 -27.10 12.48
C ASN A 301 -14.09 -27.56 13.14
N TYR A 302 -13.65 -26.94 14.25
CA TYR A 302 -12.90 -27.66 15.30
C TYR A 302 -12.82 -26.95 16.68
N ARG A 303 -13.96 -26.82 17.37
CA ARG A 303 -14.13 -26.63 18.83
C ARG A 303 -15.64 -26.78 19.10
N VAL A 304 -16.16 -27.56 20.06
CA VAL A 304 -15.58 -28.28 21.21
C VAL A 304 -16.39 -29.56 21.49
N ARG A 305 -15.75 -30.69 21.87
CA ARG A 305 -16.05 -31.53 23.08
C ARG A 305 -15.48 -32.95 22.99
N LYS A 306 -14.92 -33.43 24.11
CA LYS A 306 -14.68 -34.86 24.39
C LYS A 306 -15.98 -35.53 24.83
N ALA A 307 -16.32 -36.70 24.30
CA ALA A 307 -16.88 -37.83 25.09
C ALA A 307 -17.10 -39.12 24.27
N VAL A 308 -16.39 -40.19 24.65
CA VAL A 308 -16.91 -41.55 24.92
C VAL A 308 -17.72 -42.33 23.84
N GLN A 309 -17.03 -43.31 23.23
CA GLN A 309 -17.47 -44.68 22.84
C GLN A 309 -18.35 -45.01 21.60
N ARG A 310 -17.83 -46.03 20.86
CA ARG A 310 -18.49 -47.25 20.30
C ARG A 310 -19.20 -47.23 18.92
N ASN A 311 -18.43 -47.78 17.96
CA ASN A 311 -18.75 -48.95 17.10
C ASN A 311 -19.62 -48.84 15.82
N PHE A 312 -19.28 -49.74 14.88
CA PHE A 312 -19.90 -50.08 13.58
C PHE A 312 -19.90 -48.99 12.48
N ARG A 313 -20.00 -49.32 11.18
CA ARG A 313 -19.30 -50.29 10.27
C ARG A 313 -20.09 -50.31 8.94
N LEU A 314 -19.42 -50.07 7.80
CA LEU A 314 -19.96 -50.21 6.43
C LEU A 314 -21.18 -49.29 6.10
N GLY A 315 -21.49 -48.99 4.84
CA GLY A 315 -20.74 -49.21 3.59
C GLY A 315 -21.62 -49.08 2.34
N SER A 316 -21.01 -48.70 1.21
CA SER A 316 -21.59 -48.58 -0.16
C SER A 316 -22.76 -47.59 -0.38
N ARG A 317 -23.21 -47.24 -1.59
CA ARG A 317 -22.61 -46.89 -2.92
C ARG A 317 -23.81 -46.60 -3.87
N VAL A 318 -23.58 -46.00 -5.04
CA VAL A 318 -24.49 -45.88 -6.22
C VAL A 318 -25.41 -44.62 -6.24
N LYS A 319 -25.71 -44.16 -7.48
CA LYS A 319 -26.46 -42.95 -7.90
C LYS A 319 -27.73 -43.39 -8.70
N PRO A 320 -28.39 -42.52 -9.48
CA PRO A 320 -29.32 -41.45 -9.10
C PRO A 320 -30.73 -41.68 -9.68
N ALA A 321 -31.70 -40.82 -9.35
CA ALA A 321 -32.95 -40.70 -10.10
C ALA A 321 -33.45 -39.24 -10.14
N LEU A 322 -33.99 -38.81 -11.27
CA LEU A 322 -34.76 -37.56 -11.37
C LEU A 322 -36.24 -37.85 -11.15
N THR A 323 -36.95 -36.93 -10.48
CA THR A 323 -38.32 -36.53 -10.85
C THR A 323 -38.72 -35.31 -10.01
N ALA A 324 -39.60 -34.47 -10.55
CA ALA A 324 -40.17 -33.32 -9.86
C ALA A 324 -41.70 -33.35 -9.99
N VAL A 325 -42.41 -33.22 -8.86
CA VAL A 325 -43.86 -33.04 -8.79
C VAL A 325 -44.16 -32.09 -7.63
N SER A 326 -45.11 -31.18 -7.81
CA SER A 326 -45.56 -30.23 -6.80
C SER A 326 -46.66 -30.82 -5.91
N LEU A 327 -46.97 -30.18 -4.78
CA LEU A 327 -48.29 -30.33 -4.13
C LEU A 327 -48.61 -29.08 -3.29
N GLN A 328 -49.91 -28.83 -3.08
CA GLN A 328 -50.44 -27.60 -2.49
C GLN A 328 -50.92 -27.80 -1.06
N SER A 329 -50.85 -26.71 -0.27
CA SER A 329 -51.79 -26.27 0.78
C SER A 329 -52.52 -27.28 1.69
N CYS A 330 -52.51 -27.01 2.99
CA CYS A 330 -53.63 -27.34 3.88
C CYS A 330 -54.03 -26.10 4.72
N ARG A 331 -55.28 -26.01 5.20
CA ARG A 331 -55.88 -24.79 5.79
C ARG A 331 -56.90 -25.11 6.90
N TRP A 332 -57.27 -24.07 7.66
CA TRP A 332 -58.39 -23.91 8.61
C TRP A 332 -58.00 -24.14 10.09
N ARG A 333 -58.57 -23.46 11.09
CA ARG A 333 -59.96 -22.93 11.26
C ARG A 333 -60.05 -21.48 11.78
N THR A 334 -61.27 -20.97 12.04
CA THR A 334 -61.59 -19.52 12.12
C THR A 334 -62.71 -19.12 13.09
N THR A 335 -62.57 -17.90 13.64
CA THR A 335 -63.60 -16.93 14.11
C THR A 335 -63.04 -15.50 13.90
N GLY A 336 -63.77 -14.38 13.90
CA GLY A 336 -65.23 -14.14 14.02
C GLY A 336 -65.59 -13.30 15.28
N PRO A 337 -66.48 -12.28 15.21
CA PRO A 337 -67.32 -11.83 14.09
C PRO A 337 -66.79 -10.52 13.42
N VAL A 338 -67.65 -9.76 12.74
CA VAL A 338 -67.29 -8.78 11.69
C VAL A 338 -67.88 -7.39 11.94
N ASN A 339 -67.15 -6.34 11.55
CA ASN A 339 -67.75 -5.12 10.99
C ASN A 339 -66.91 -4.62 9.79
N ARG A 340 -67.55 -3.95 8.83
CA ARG A 340 -66.96 -3.58 7.51
C ARG A 340 -66.33 -2.19 7.53
N LEU A 341 -65.20 -1.99 6.83
CA LEU A 341 -65.12 -1.18 5.59
C LEU A 341 -63.67 -1.07 5.02
N ASN A 342 -63.60 -1.04 3.69
CA ASN A 342 -62.58 -0.44 2.80
C ASN A 342 -61.07 -0.75 2.99
N MET A 343 -60.67 -1.84 2.30
CA MET A 343 -59.61 -1.98 1.29
C MET A 343 -58.67 -0.78 0.91
N GLU A 344 -57.49 -1.16 0.37
CA GLU A 344 -56.46 -0.38 -0.36
C GLU A 344 -55.33 0.33 0.43
N HIS A 345 -54.17 -0.34 0.53
CA HIS A 345 -52.81 0.25 0.39
C HIS A 345 -51.70 -0.83 0.53
N LEU A 346 -51.14 -1.41 -0.57
CA LEU A 346 -49.87 -2.20 -0.48
C LEU A 346 -49.10 -2.50 -1.80
N THR A 347 -49.05 -1.58 -2.78
CA THR A 347 -48.48 -1.86 -4.13
C THR A 347 -47.49 -0.80 -4.65
N THR A 348 -46.27 -0.76 -4.09
CA THR A 348 -45.12 -0.06 -4.71
C THR A 348 -43.83 -0.88 -4.67
N TRP A 349 -43.41 -1.35 -3.48
CA TRP A 349 -42.14 -2.05 -3.26
C TRP A 349 -41.91 -3.29 -4.15
N LYS A 350 -42.98 -4.02 -4.54
CA LYS A 350 -42.85 -5.21 -5.40
C LYS A 350 -42.47 -4.89 -6.84
N MET A 351 -42.82 -3.72 -7.37
CA MET A 351 -42.45 -3.33 -8.74
C MET A 351 -40.95 -3.01 -8.83
N PHE A 352 -40.38 -2.38 -7.80
CA PHE A 352 -38.97 -2.00 -7.76
C PHE A 352 -38.05 -3.24 -7.84
N TYR A 353 -38.37 -4.28 -7.05
CA TYR A 353 -37.63 -5.55 -7.09
C TYR A 353 -37.70 -6.26 -8.46
N VAL A 354 -38.85 -6.22 -9.15
CA VAL A 354 -39.02 -6.85 -10.47
C VAL A 354 -38.21 -6.12 -11.54
N CYS A 355 -38.17 -4.78 -11.52
CA CYS A 355 -37.37 -4.00 -12.47
C CYS A 355 -35.86 -4.23 -12.28
N VAL A 356 -35.36 -4.29 -11.03
CA VAL A 356 -33.94 -4.56 -10.76
C VAL A 356 -33.53 -5.95 -11.24
N LEU A 357 -34.33 -6.98 -10.95
CA LEU A 357 -34.07 -8.36 -11.38
C LEU A 357 -34.08 -8.53 -12.91
N ALA A 358 -34.94 -7.79 -13.62
CA ALA A 358 -34.98 -7.80 -15.08
C ALA A 358 -33.72 -7.20 -15.72
N ILE A 359 -33.15 -6.15 -15.12
CA ILE A 359 -31.93 -5.50 -15.61
C ILE A 359 -30.71 -6.42 -15.38
N SER A 360 -30.61 -7.09 -14.22
CA SER A 360 -29.54 -8.05 -13.95
C SER A 360 -29.53 -9.30 -14.85
N LEU A 361 -30.63 -9.56 -15.58
CA LEU A 361 -30.74 -10.68 -16.54
C LEU A 361 -30.46 -10.30 -18.00
N MET A 362 -30.26 -9.01 -18.31
CA MET A 362 -29.93 -8.55 -19.67
C MET A 362 -28.42 -8.43 -19.93
N VAL A 363 -27.59 -8.40 -18.88
CA VAL A 363 -26.13 -8.37 -19.02
C VAL A 363 -25.59 -9.80 -19.12
N ARG A 364 -25.41 -10.29 -20.35
CA ARG A 364 -24.50 -11.42 -20.59
C ARG A 364 -23.06 -10.92 -20.47
N PRO A 365 -22.23 -11.45 -19.56
CA PRO A 365 -20.79 -11.23 -19.66
C PRO A 365 -20.28 -11.92 -20.92
N SER A 366 -19.73 -11.16 -21.86
CA SER A 366 -19.01 -11.71 -23.01
C SER A 366 -17.69 -12.33 -22.51
N THR A 367 -17.67 -13.65 -22.34
CA THR A 367 -16.50 -14.39 -21.84
C THR A 367 -15.34 -14.29 -22.83
N GLY A 368 -14.41 -13.36 -22.55
CA GLY A 368 -13.20 -13.11 -23.35
C GLY A 368 -11.90 -13.15 -22.55
N SER A 369 -11.95 -13.22 -21.22
CA SER A 369 -10.77 -13.48 -20.39
C SER A 369 -10.38 -14.96 -20.49
N GLN A 370 -9.27 -15.26 -21.17
CA GLN A 370 -8.62 -16.55 -20.95
C GLN A 370 -8.15 -16.62 -19.50
N MET A 371 -8.77 -17.51 -18.73
CA MET A 371 -8.27 -17.89 -17.41
C MET A 371 -6.92 -18.56 -17.62
N GLN A 372 -5.82 -17.81 -17.42
CA GLN A 372 -4.48 -18.40 -17.47
C GLN A 372 -4.44 -19.60 -16.52
N PRO A 373 -3.85 -20.74 -16.92
CA PRO A 373 -3.62 -21.82 -15.97
C PRO A 373 -2.71 -21.28 -14.87
N LEU A 374 -3.18 -21.36 -13.63
CA LEU A 374 -2.39 -21.05 -12.44
C LEU A 374 -1.22 -22.05 -12.40
N VAL A 375 -0.04 -21.63 -12.88
CA VAL A 375 1.15 -22.48 -12.91
C VAL A 375 1.71 -22.55 -11.49
N VAL A 376 1.07 -23.39 -10.68
CA VAL A 376 1.55 -23.82 -9.37
C VAL A 376 2.78 -24.69 -9.60
N SER A 377 3.97 -24.11 -9.52
CA SER A 377 5.22 -24.86 -9.53
C SER A 377 5.57 -25.31 -8.12
N ASN A 378 5.50 -26.63 -7.91
CA ASN A 378 5.97 -27.26 -6.68
C ASN A 378 7.50 -27.40 -6.74
N SER A 379 8.22 -26.95 -5.72
CA SER A 379 9.53 -27.51 -5.41
C SER A 379 9.33 -28.92 -4.84
N LEU A 380 9.69 -29.95 -5.61
CA LEU A 380 9.63 -31.35 -5.19
C LEU A 380 10.80 -31.71 -4.26
N ASP A 381 10.82 -31.12 -3.06
CA ASP A 381 11.55 -31.69 -1.92
C ASP A 381 10.73 -32.88 -1.37
N GLU A 382 11.39 -34.03 -1.21
CA GLU A 382 10.71 -35.30 -0.88
C GLU A 382 10.16 -35.32 0.56
N GLY A 383 8.85 -35.13 0.71
CA GLY A 383 8.11 -35.53 1.91
C GLY A 383 6.97 -34.60 2.34
N VAL A 384 7.13 -33.27 2.19
CA VAL A 384 6.09 -32.29 2.53
C VAL A 384 6.12 -31.13 1.53
N ALA A 385 5.11 -31.01 0.67
CA ALA A 385 4.95 -29.86 -0.20
C ALA A 385 4.45 -28.65 0.61
N LYS A 386 5.37 -27.77 1.00
CA LYS A 386 5.10 -26.57 1.83
C LYS A 386 4.99 -25.27 1.03
N ASP A 387 5.77 -25.18 -0.04
CA ASP A 387 6.06 -23.93 -0.72
C ASP A 387 5.59 -24.00 -2.17
N TYR A 388 4.89 -22.95 -2.61
CA TYR A 388 4.32 -22.85 -3.95
C TYR A 388 4.52 -21.44 -4.50
N PHE A 389 4.93 -21.36 -5.76
CA PHE A 389 5.10 -20.08 -6.45
C PHE A 389 3.87 -19.73 -7.29
N ILE A 390 3.44 -18.48 -7.22
CA ILE A 390 2.45 -17.86 -8.12
C ILE A 390 3.19 -16.80 -8.93
N GLY A 391 3.80 -17.22 -10.05
CA GLY A 391 4.74 -16.36 -10.79
C GLY A 391 5.99 -16.08 -9.93
N PRO A 392 6.40 -14.81 -9.72
CA PRO A 392 7.50 -14.46 -8.82
C PRO A 392 7.13 -14.60 -7.33
N CYS A 393 5.84 -14.76 -7.00
CA CYS A 393 5.35 -14.69 -5.62
C CYS A 393 5.53 -16.00 -4.87
N LEU A 394 6.39 -16.02 -3.84
CA LEU A 394 6.50 -17.12 -2.90
C LEU A 394 5.34 -17.07 -1.89
N VAL A 395 4.44 -18.07 -1.96
CA VAL A 395 3.36 -18.26 -0.98
C VAL A 395 3.83 -19.26 0.07
N ASN A 396 4.04 -18.80 1.30
CA ASN A 396 4.19 -19.70 2.44
C ASN A 396 2.81 -20.24 2.85
N THR A 397 2.65 -21.57 2.87
CA THR A 397 1.40 -22.21 3.31
C THR A 397 1.55 -23.02 4.61
N ASN A 398 2.76 -23.46 4.95
CA ASN A 398 3.02 -24.35 6.10
C ASN A 398 4.51 -24.45 6.48
N GLN A 399 5.28 -23.37 6.31
CA GLN A 399 6.66 -23.30 6.80
C GLN A 399 6.70 -23.25 8.34
N THR A 400 7.85 -23.59 8.92
CA THR A 400 8.04 -23.76 10.36
C THR A 400 9.44 -23.33 10.73
N CYS A 401 9.59 -22.35 11.61
CA CYS A 401 10.88 -21.78 11.98
C CYS A 401 11.78 -22.80 12.71
N PRO A 402 13.08 -22.90 12.43
CA PRO A 402 13.86 -21.98 11.61
C PRO A 402 13.63 -22.15 10.11
N ASP A 403 13.54 -21.02 9.43
CA ASP A 403 13.32 -20.90 7.99
C ASP A 403 14.62 -20.45 7.30
N LYS A 404 14.82 -20.81 6.03
CA LYS A 404 15.91 -20.33 5.18
C LYS A 404 15.59 -18.95 4.59
N GLU A 405 14.30 -18.62 4.44
CA GLU A 405 13.83 -17.37 3.83
C GLU A 405 13.74 -16.21 4.83
N VAL A 406 13.93 -16.49 6.13
CA VAL A 406 13.96 -15.49 7.22
C VAL A 406 15.28 -15.64 7.97
N THR A 407 16.22 -14.72 7.72
CA THR A 407 17.58 -14.78 8.28
C THR A 407 17.91 -13.54 9.11
N PHE A 408 18.93 -13.65 9.95
CA PHE A 408 19.30 -12.64 10.94
C PHE A 408 20.82 -12.45 10.96
N PHE A 409 21.30 -11.20 10.98
CA PHE A 409 22.72 -10.86 10.97
C PHE A 409 23.06 -9.89 12.10
N LEU A 410 24.00 -10.29 12.97
CA LEU A 410 24.49 -9.48 14.08
C LEU A 410 25.63 -8.55 13.65
N TYR A 411 25.48 -7.29 13.98
CA TYR A 411 26.49 -6.24 13.89
C TYR A 411 26.75 -5.66 15.28
N THR A 412 28.03 -5.42 15.58
CA THR A 412 28.51 -4.78 16.82
C THR A 412 29.67 -3.84 16.47
N GLN A 413 30.18 -3.06 17.42
CA GLN A 413 31.38 -2.23 17.18
C GLN A 413 32.61 -3.07 16.77
N ARG A 414 32.61 -4.39 17.03
CA ARG A 414 33.68 -5.32 16.64
C ARG A 414 33.55 -5.84 15.21
N ASN A 415 32.38 -5.67 14.58
CA ASN A 415 32.09 -6.12 13.21
C ASN A 415 31.05 -5.20 12.51
N PRO A 416 31.32 -3.89 12.33
CA PRO A 416 30.33 -2.94 11.82
C PRO A 416 29.96 -3.17 10.35
N ASP A 417 30.92 -3.61 9.52
CA ASP A 417 30.71 -3.78 8.07
C ASP A 417 30.24 -5.20 7.70
N ALA A 418 30.66 -6.21 8.47
CA ALA A 418 30.46 -7.63 8.16
C ALA A 418 29.60 -8.33 9.23
N GLY A 419 28.31 -8.53 8.92
CA GLY A 419 27.34 -9.13 9.84
C GLY A 419 27.59 -10.61 10.09
N GLN A 420 27.60 -11.02 11.36
CA GLN A 420 27.70 -12.44 11.75
C GLN A 420 26.29 -13.06 11.72
N GLN A 421 26.04 -14.01 10.82
CA GLN A 421 24.73 -14.65 10.72
C GLN A 421 24.37 -15.37 12.03
N ILE A 422 23.20 -15.04 12.59
CA ILE A 422 22.64 -15.73 13.74
C ILE A 422 21.89 -16.96 13.24
N MET A 423 22.31 -18.13 13.69
CA MET A 423 21.59 -19.39 13.50
C MET A 423 20.80 -19.69 14.77
N VAL A 424 19.48 -19.81 14.63
CA VAL A 424 18.55 -20.24 15.68
C VAL A 424 17.84 -21.53 15.27
N ASP A 425 17.35 -22.25 16.27
CA ASP A 425 16.69 -23.56 16.22
C ASP A 425 15.84 -23.66 17.51
N GLU A 426 14.90 -24.61 17.61
CA GLU A 426 13.97 -24.73 18.75
C GLU A 426 14.66 -24.80 20.13
N LYS A 427 15.92 -25.26 20.15
CA LYS A 427 16.69 -25.61 21.35
C LYS A 427 18.15 -25.15 21.31
N ARG A 428 18.59 -24.50 20.23
CA ARG A 428 20.00 -24.16 19.99
C ARG A 428 20.12 -22.79 19.34
N SER A 429 21.24 -22.12 19.58
CA SER A 429 21.64 -20.94 18.83
C SER A 429 23.16 -20.83 18.80
N ASN A 430 23.70 -20.10 17.82
CA ASN A 430 25.13 -19.77 17.77
C ASN A 430 25.50 -18.51 18.60
N LEU A 431 24.56 -17.90 19.34
CA LEU A 431 24.76 -16.66 20.09
C LEU A 431 26.03 -16.68 20.96
N LYS A 432 26.29 -17.79 21.67
CA LYS A 432 27.49 -17.99 22.52
C LYS A 432 28.82 -18.18 21.76
N ARG A 433 28.82 -18.12 20.43
CA ARG A 433 29.99 -18.30 19.55
C ARG A 433 30.26 -17.10 18.64
N ILE A 434 29.32 -16.16 18.56
CA ILE A 434 29.43 -14.90 17.80
C ILE A 434 29.66 -13.74 18.79
N HIS A 435 29.80 -12.51 18.32
CA HIS A 435 30.05 -11.34 19.18
C HIS A 435 28.79 -10.83 19.94
N PHE A 436 27.80 -11.69 20.19
CA PHE A 436 26.61 -11.32 20.93
C PHE A 436 26.91 -11.23 22.43
N GLU A 437 26.62 -10.09 23.03
CA GLU A 437 26.84 -9.82 24.45
C GLU A 437 25.49 -9.60 25.15
N PRO A 438 24.93 -10.56 25.92
CA PRO A 438 23.58 -10.46 26.49
C PRO A 438 23.35 -9.25 27.40
N SER A 439 24.41 -8.69 27.99
CA SER A 439 24.32 -7.50 28.84
C SER A 439 24.12 -6.19 28.06
N ASN A 440 24.36 -6.18 26.74
CA ASN A 440 24.20 -5.00 25.88
C ASN A 440 22.77 -4.90 25.30
N PRO A 441 22.17 -3.69 25.21
CA PRO A 441 20.84 -3.52 24.64
C PRO A 441 20.78 -4.01 23.19
N THR A 442 19.70 -4.70 22.84
CA THR A 442 19.55 -5.36 21.54
C THR A 442 18.54 -4.62 20.67
N LYS A 443 19.01 -4.13 19.51
CA LYS A 443 18.21 -3.43 18.49
C LYS A 443 17.97 -4.39 17.33
N ILE A 444 16.71 -4.69 16.98
CA ILE A 444 16.37 -5.56 15.83
C ILE A 444 15.74 -4.70 14.73
N LEU A 445 16.33 -4.67 13.55
CA LEU A 445 15.89 -3.85 12.41
C LEU A 445 15.19 -4.74 11.37
N ILE A 446 13.99 -4.35 10.91
CA ILE A 446 13.16 -5.12 9.99
C ILE A 446 12.73 -4.25 8.80
N HIS A 447 13.05 -4.69 7.58
CA HIS A 447 12.68 -4.01 6.34
C HIS A 447 11.22 -4.25 5.92
N GLY A 448 10.78 -3.45 4.95
CA GLY A 448 9.42 -3.48 4.38
C GLY A 448 9.26 -4.38 3.16
N TYR A 449 8.16 -4.13 2.44
CA TYR A 449 7.84 -4.71 1.13
C TYR A 449 8.82 -4.22 0.04
N ASP A 450 9.12 -5.09 -0.93
CA ASP A 450 10.08 -4.90 -2.03
C ASP A 450 11.44 -4.33 -1.57
N SER A 451 11.95 -4.90 -0.48
CA SER A 451 13.15 -4.43 0.21
C SER A 451 13.89 -5.58 0.90
N ASP A 452 15.07 -5.28 1.42
CA ASP A 452 15.99 -6.23 2.07
C ASP A 452 16.73 -5.57 3.25
N MET A 453 17.58 -6.34 3.94
CA MET A 453 18.37 -5.83 5.08
C MET A 453 19.45 -4.79 4.74
N ALA A 454 19.78 -4.62 3.47
CA ALA A 454 20.77 -3.66 2.96
C ALA A 454 20.12 -2.33 2.52
N LEU A 455 18.81 -2.15 2.70
CA LEU A 455 18.12 -0.87 2.53
C LEU A 455 18.90 0.26 3.22
N SER A 456 19.39 1.22 2.43
CA SER A 456 20.34 2.25 2.85
C SER A 456 19.92 2.99 4.12
N TYR A 457 18.63 3.30 4.28
CA TYR A 457 18.12 4.01 5.45
C TYR A 457 18.12 3.16 6.74
N LEU A 458 17.93 1.84 6.64
CA LEU A 458 18.09 0.93 7.79
C LEU A 458 19.56 0.64 8.09
N VAL A 459 20.41 0.63 7.06
CA VAL A 459 21.86 0.64 7.21
C VAL A 459 22.32 1.91 7.95
N ASP A 460 21.75 3.09 7.65
CA ASP A 460 21.98 4.32 8.42
C ASP A 460 21.55 4.16 9.89
N VAL A 461 20.36 3.62 10.18
CA VAL A 461 19.92 3.34 11.58
C VAL A 461 20.92 2.43 12.32
N ARG A 462 21.40 1.36 11.67
CA ARG A 462 22.44 0.48 12.21
C ARG A 462 23.73 1.26 12.48
N ASN A 463 24.20 2.00 11.50
CA ASN A 463 25.47 2.72 11.56
C ASN A 463 25.43 3.84 12.62
N GLU A 464 24.30 4.50 12.84
CA GLU A 464 24.14 5.49 13.92
C GLU A 464 24.20 4.85 15.31
N TYR A 465 23.56 3.70 15.54
CA TYR A 465 23.72 2.99 16.83
C TYR A 465 25.17 2.59 17.11
N LEU A 466 25.88 2.07 16.09
CA LEU A 466 27.25 1.58 16.25
C LEU A 466 28.31 2.66 16.52
N LYS A 467 27.96 3.96 16.48
CA LYS A 467 28.90 5.07 16.74
C LYS A 467 29.14 5.36 18.22
N THR A 468 28.16 5.13 19.10
CA THR A 468 28.14 5.76 20.44
C THR A 468 28.19 4.80 21.62
N TYR A 469 27.57 3.62 21.53
CA TYR A 469 27.58 2.61 22.60
C TYR A 469 27.70 1.19 22.05
N ASP A 470 28.08 0.25 22.91
CA ASP A 470 28.05 -1.18 22.60
C ASP A 470 26.59 -1.67 22.55
N TYR A 471 26.06 -1.82 21.34
CA TYR A 471 24.75 -2.42 21.06
C TYR A 471 24.90 -3.73 20.30
N ASN A 472 23.99 -4.67 20.55
CA ASN A 472 23.76 -5.79 19.62
C ASN A 472 22.76 -5.31 18.56
N VAL A 473 23.23 -4.95 17.36
CA VAL A 473 22.33 -4.54 16.27
C VAL A 473 22.10 -5.72 15.32
N ILE A 474 20.88 -6.24 15.29
CA ILE A 474 20.50 -7.39 14.47
C ILE A 474 19.69 -6.89 13.28
N ALA A 475 20.20 -7.07 12.06
CA ALA A 475 19.42 -6.88 10.85
C ALA A 475 18.64 -8.18 10.54
N MET A 476 17.35 -8.06 10.27
CA MET A 476 16.47 -9.15 9.84
C MET A 476 16.24 -9.05 8.33
N ASP A 477 16.53 -10.12 7.62
CA ASP A 477 16.30 -10.24 6.18
C ASP A 477 15.21 -11.28 5.90
N TRP A 478 14.17 -10.85 5.19
CA TRP A 478 13.06 -11.67 4.72
C TRP A 478 12.70 -11.36 3.26
N HIS A 479 13.64 -10.80 2.47
CA HIS A 479 13.39 -10.24 1.14
C HIS A 479 12.67 -11.19 0.19
N ARG A 480 12.97 -12.50 0.22
CA ARG A 480 12.34 -13.51 -0.65
C ARG A 480 10.86 -13.76 -0.35
N LEU A 481 10.41 -13.45 0.87
CA LEU A 481 9.00 -13.43 1.26
C LEU A 481 8.35 -12.05 1.07
N ALA A 482 9.13 -11.02 0.72
CA ALA A 482 8.74 -9.60 0.65
C ALA A 482 8.67 -8.98 -0.76
N THR A 483 9.08 -9.70 -1.81
CA THR A 483 9.29 -9.20 -3.18
C THR A 483 8.03 -8.64 -3.87
N ALA A 484 8.17 -7.56 -4.66
CA ALA A 484 7.14 -7.10 -5.59
C ALA A 484 6.94 -8.05 -6.81
N PRO A 485 5.77 -8.01 -7.48
CA PRO A 485 4.58 -7.16 -7.25
C PRO A 485 3.57 -7.76 -6.25
N CYS A 486 4.03 -8.66 -5.38
CA CYS A 486 3.20 -9.68 -4.75
C CYS A 486 2.45 -9.24 -3.48
N TYR A 487 2.14 -7.95 -3.30
CA TYR A 487 1.75 -7.36 -2.01
C TYR A 487 0.71 -8.18 -1.19
N PRO A 488 -0.42 -8.67 -1.74
CA PRO A 488 -1.38 -9.46 -0.94
C PRO A 488 -0.84 -10.79 -0.43
N ILE A 489 0.12 -11.41 -1.14
CA ILE A 489 0.81 -12.64 -0.73
C ILE A 489 1.87 -12.29 0.32
N VAL A 490 2.61 -11.19 0.15
CA VAL A 490 3.57 -10.73 1.15
C VAL A 490 2.87 -10.47 2.49
N VAL A 491 1.69 -9.84 2.48
CA VAL A 491 0.85 -9.65 3.68
C VAL A 491 0.47 -10.98 4.35
N GLN A 492 0.25 -12.06 3.58
CA GLN A 492 -0.01 -13.40 4.13
C GLN A 492 1.25 -14.07 4.70
N ASN A 493 2.46 -13.68 4.27
CA ASN A 493 3.72 -14.19 4.81
C ASN A 493 4.09 -13.55 6.17
N VAL A 494 3.69 -12.29 6.44
CA VAL A 494 4.04 -11.53 7.67
C VAL A 494 3.83 -12.29 8.99
N PRO A 495 2.74 -13.07 9.21
CA PRO A 495 2.54 -13.81 10.45
C PRO A 495 3.67 -14.81 10.75
N HIS A 496 4.11 -15.59 9.75
CA HIS A 496 5.20 -16.56 9.90
C HIS A 496 6.56 -15.86 10.10
N VAL A 497 6.79 -14.75 9.40
CA VAL A 497 7.98 -13.91 9.61
C VAL A 497 8.03 -13.42 11.08
N GLY A 498 6.86 -13.11 11.66
CA GLY A 498 6.69 -12.83 13.09
C GLY A 498 6.94 -14.02 14.02
N ASP A 499 6.48 -15.22 13.67
CA ASP A 499 6.76 -16.44 14.44
C ASP A 499 8.27 -16.79 14.44
N CYS A 500 8.98 -16.51 13.33
CA CYS A 500 10.44 -16.67 13.26
C CYS A 500 11.19 -15.59 14.06
N LEU A 501 10.69 -14.35 14.08
CA LEU A 501 11.18 -13.31 14.99
C LEU A 501 10.95 -13.70 16.46
N ALA A 502 9.80 -14.29 16.80
CA ALA A 502 9.55 -14.81 18.15
C ALA A 502 10.53 -15.92 18.54
N GLN A 503 10.88 -16.82 17.62
CA GLN A 503 11.91 -17.83 17.86
C GLN A 503 13.27 -17.19 18.18
N LEU A 504 13.71 -16.17 17.42
CA LEU A 504 14.92 -15.40 17.73
C LEU A 504 14.83 -14.73 19.12
N VAL A 505 13.76 -13.97 19.38
CA VAL A 505 13.57 -13.25 20.65
C VAL A 505 13.57 -14.20 21.84
N GLN A 506 13.00 -15.40 21.71
CA GLN A 506 13.11 -16.44 22.73
C GLN A 506 14.57 -16.89 22.95
N ARG A 507 15.36 -17.12 21.89
CA ARG A 507 16.78 -17.50 22.02
C ARG A 507 17.65 -16.39 22.60
N LEU A 508 17.34 -15.12 22.33
CA LEU A 508 18.02 -13.97 22.94
C LEU A 508 17.77 -13.93 24.46
N ARG A 509 16.54 -14.19 24.89
CA ARG A 509 16.18 -14.28 26.31
C ARG A 509 16.79 -15.50 27.01
N ASP A 510 16.86 -16.65 26.34
CA ASP A 510 17.50 -17.86 26.88
C ASP A 510 19.00 -17.66 27.21
N VAL A 511 19.66 -16.65 26.61
CA VAL A 511 21.04 -16.27 26.94
C VAL A 511 21.15 -15.04 27.86
N GLY A 512 20.03 -14.45 28.28
CA GLY A 512 19.98 -13.38 29.28
C GLY A 512 19.75 -11.95 28.73
N ALA A 513 19.32 -11.77 27.48
CA ALA A 513 19.06 -10.45 26.92
C ALA A 513 17.63 -9.96 27.22
N ASP A 514 17.49 -8.91 28.04
CA ASP A 514 16.21 -8.36 28.50
C ASP A 514 15.77 -7.05 27.80
N ASP A 515 16.69 -6.13 27.46
CA ASP A 515 16.32 -4.91 26.70
C ASP A 515 16.35 -5.17 25.19
N ILE A 516 15.26 -5.75 24.70
CA ILE A 516 15.01 -6.01 23.28
C ILE A 516 14.09 -4.91 22.73
N HIS A 517 14.61 -4.16 21.76
CA HIS A 517 13.92 -3.09 21.02
C HIS A 517 13.84 -3.48 19.54
N VAL A 518 12.63 -3.70 19.03
CA VAL A 518 12.40 -4.01 17.61
C VAL A 518 11.96 -2.76 16.86
N ILE A 519 12.54 -2.52 15.69
CA ILE A 519 12.30 -1.35 14.83
C ILE A 519 11.91 -1.87 13.45
N GLY A 520 10.64 -1.73 13.09
CA GLY A 520 10.10 -2.23 11.82
C GLY A 520 9.66 -1.09 10.92
N PHE A 521 10.09 -1.13 9.65
CA PHE A 521 9.72 -0.16 8.62
C PHE A 521 8.61 -0.70 7.70
N SER A 522 7.64 0.15 7.33
CA SER A 522 6.60 -0.16 6.36
C SER A 522 5.82 -1.41 6.76
N LEU A 523 5.73 -2.42 5.90
CA LEU A 523 5.12 -3.72 6.20
C LEU A 523 5.87 -4.48 7.31
N GLY A 524 7.18 -4.26 7.45
CA GLY A 524 8.01 -4.76 8.54
C GLY A 524 7.61 -4.21 9.92
N ALA A 525 6.85 -3.11 9.99
CA ALA A 525 6.27 -2.62 11.24
C ALA A 525 5.18 -3.53 11.84
N HIS A 526 4.67 -4.51 11.07
CA HIS A 526 3.65 -5.46 11.55
C HIS A 526 4.23 -6.82 11.99
N VAL A 527 5.43 -7.19 11.52
CA VAL A 527 6.16 -8.39 11.99
C VAL A 527 6.27 -8.47 13.54
N PRO A 528 6.55 -7.36 14.28
CA PRO A 528 6.66 -7.40 15.74
C PRO A 528 5.35 -7.73 16.47
N ALA A 529 4.18 -7.43 15.89
CA ALA A 529 2.89 -7.73 16.50
C ALA A 529 2.61 -9.24 16.52
N PHE A 530 2.88 -9.90 15.39
CA PHE A 530 2.79 -11.36 15.30
C PHE A 530 3.81 -12.04 16.23
N ALA A 531 5.04 -11.50 16.32
CA ALA A 531 6.03 -11.98 17.27
C ALA A 531 5.59 -11.80 18.73
N ALA A 532 5.05 -10.63 19.08
CA ALA A 532 4.50 -10.35 20.41
C ALA A 532 3.37 -11.33 20.77
N ARG A 533 2.46 -11.59 19.83
CA ARG A 533 1.36 -12.57 19.98
C ARG A 533 1.88 -13.98 20.28
N ALA A 534 2.92 -14.44 19.58
CA ALA A 534 3.56 -15.74 19.81
C ALA A 534 4.35 -15.81 21.13
N LEU A 535 4.87 -14.68 21.61
CA LEU A 535 5.65 -14.58 22.86
C LEU A 535 4.80 -14.46 24.14
N ARG A 536 3.47 -14.27 24.04
CA ARG A 536 2.58 -14.07 25.20
C ARG A 536 2.75 -15.19 26.23
N PRO A 537 2.93 -14.88 27.55
CA PRO A 537 2.71 -13.59 28.20
C PRO A 537 3.93 -12.66 28.27
N TYR A 538 5.08 -13.00 27.68
CA TYR A 538 6.22 -12.07 27.62
C TYR A 538 5.91 -10.89 26.68
N LYS A 539 6.48 -9.72 26.98
CA LYS A 539 6.44 -8.52 26.15
C LYS A 539 7.85 -8.02 25.89
N MET A 540 8.13 -7.62 24.65
CA MET A 540 9.37 -6.96 24.29
C MET A 540 9.46 -5.57 24.96
N SER A 541 10.69 -5.10 25.21
CA SER A 541 10.94 -3.88 25.97
C SER A 541 10.61 -2.60 25.21
N ARG A 542 10.67 -2.64 23.87
CA ARG A 542 10.12 -1.61 22.97
C ARG A 542 9.83 -2.14 21.57
N ILE A 543 8.79 -1.61 20.91
CA ILE A 543 8.64 -1.65 19.45
C ILE A 543 8.61 -0.21 18.92
N THR A 544 9.32 0.06 17.82
CA THR A 544 9.13 1.29 17.04
C THR A 544 8.60 0.94 15.65
N GLY A 545 7.45 1.53 15.27
CA GLY A 545 6.88 1.42 13.93
C GLY A 545 7.25 2.62 13.08
N LEU A 546 7.92 2.40 11.94
CA LEU A 546 8.33 3.45 11.02
C LEU A 546 7.43 3.40 9.77
N ASP A 547 6.49 4.36 9.69
CA ASP A 547 5.40 4.48 8.73
C ASP A 547 4.67 3.15 8.43
N PRO A 548 3.96 2.56 9.42
CA PRO A 548 3.36 1.23 9.28
C PRO A 548 2.36 1.14 8.13
N ALA A 549 2.44 0.06 7.34
CA ALA A 549 1.68 -0.07 6.10
C ALA A 549 0.15 0.00 6.27
N MET A 550 -0.53 0.71 5.39
CA MET A 550 -1.99 0.83 5.37
C MET A 550 -2.72 -0.31 4.65
N PRO A 551 -2.33 -0.71 3.41
CA PRO A 551 -3.16 -1.62 2.64
C PRO A 551 -3.24 -2.99 3.31
N LEU A 552 -4.48 -3.46 3.51
CA LEU A 552 -4.87 -4.68 4.25
C LEU A 552 -4.70 -4.66 5.79
N PHE A 553 -4.28 -3.56 6.42
CA PHE A 553 -4.12 -3.46 7.89
C PHE A 553 -5.06 -2.48 8.61
N VAL A 554 -5.88 -1.71 7.90
CA VAL A 554 -6.83 -0.76 8.53
C VAL A 554 -7.92 -1.48 9.33
N THR A 555 -8.58 -2.45 8.71
CA THR A 555 -9.82 -3.08 9.20
C THR A 555 -9.61 -4.38 9.98
N VAL A 556 -8.35 -4.82 10.17
CA VAL A 556 -8.04 -6.05 10.91
C VAL A 556 -8.04 -5.83 12.42
N GLU A 557 -8.31 -6.91 13.17
CA GLU A 557 -8.23 -6.92 14.63
C GLU A 557 -6.81 -6.63 15.11
N ASN A 558 -6.68 -6.09 16.33
CA ASN A 558 -5.41 -5.66 16.90
C ASN A 558 -4.38 -6.80 17.04
N ASP A 559 -4.81 -8.06 17.13
CA ASP A 559 -3.95 -9.27 17.11
C ASP A 559 -3.32 -9.59 15.72
N TYR A 560 -3.56 -8.73 14.72
CA TYR A 560 -3.09 -8.86 13.33
C TYR A 560 -2.49 -7.55 12.75
N LYS A 561 -2.32 -6.50 13.55
CA LYS A 561 -1.65 -5.24 13.18
C LYS A 561 -0.84 -4.71 14.36
N LEU A 562 0.04 -3.73 14.12
CA LEU A 562 0.79 -3.09 15.21
C LEU A 562 -0.17 -2.38 16.17
N ASP A 563 -0.10 -2.74 17.45
CA ASP A 563 -0.95 -2.26 18.55
C ASP A 563 -0.11 -1.90 19.80
N PRO A 564 -0.55 -0.96 20.65
CA PRO A 564 0.21 -0.58 21.85
C PRO A 564 0.44 -1.73 22.84
N SER A 565 -0.38 -2.79 22.81
CA SER A 565 -0.26 -3.94 23.70
C SER A 565 0.85 -4.92 23.32
N ASP A 566 1.47 -4.81 22.15
CA ASP A 566 2.52 -5.75 21.67
C ASP A 566 3.82 -5.69 22.51
N ALA A 567 4.10 -4.55 23.14
CA ALA A 567 5.31 -4.34 23.95
C ALA A 567 5.01 -3.63 25.27
N VAL A 568 6.06 -3.46 26.09
CA VAL A 568 6.03 -2.59 27.29
C VAL A 568 5.87 -1.11 26.89
N PHE A 569 6.43 -0.73 25.74
CA PHE A 569 6.28 0.58 25.13
C PHE A 569 6.29 0.45 23.60
N VAL A 570 5.47 1.25 22.91
CA VAL A 570 5.36 1.26 21.44
C VAL A 570 5.33 2.72 20.99
N ASP A 571 6.23 3.12 20.10
CA ASP A 571 6.22 4.44 19.49
C ASP A 571 6.18 4.34 17.96
N VAL A 572 5.45 5.25 17.31
CA VAL A 572 5.20 5.16 15.87
C VAL A 572 5.48 6.50 15.20
N PHE A 573 6.16 6.45 14.05
CA PHE A 573 6.39 7.58 13.16
C PHE A 573 5.44 7.45 11.97
N HIS A 574 4.65 8.49 11.70
CA HIS A 574 3.80 8.60 10.53
C HIS A 574 4.39 9.66 9.60
N THR A 575 4.65 9.30 8.34
CA THR A 575 5.27 10.18 7.34
C THR A 575 4.60 10.16 5.96
N ASN A 576 3.97 9.05 5.53
CA ASN A 576 3.24 8.95 4.26
C ASN A 576 1.82 8.37 4.44
N ALA A 577 1.09 8.90 5.42
CA ALA A 577 -0.26 8.48 5.77
C ALA A 577 -1.24 8.65 4.58
N PHE A 578 -2.20 7.72 4.47
CA PHE A 578 -3.19 7.59 3.40
C PHE A 578 -2.68 7.07 2.04
N ILE A 579 -1.37 7.04 1.80
CA ILE A 579 -0.78 6.49 0.56
C ILE A 579 -0.12 5.14 0.82
N GLN A 580 0.91 5.10 1.67
CA GLN A 580 1.59 3.86 2.07
C GLN A 580 1.44 3.60 3.58
N GLY A 581 1.61 4.63 4.42
CA GLY A 581 1.39 4.56 5.86
C GLY A 581 -0.09 4.66 6.26
N LYS A 582 -0.48 4.06 7.39
CA LYS A 582 -1.83 4.23 7.98
C LYS A 582 -1.91 5.47 8.87
N VAL A 583 -3.01 6.22 8.81
CA VAL A 583 -3.25 7.36 9.71
C VAL A 583 -3.65 6.96 11.14
N GLU A 584 -4.07 5.71 11.34
CA GLU A 584 -4.55 5.19 12.62
C GLU A 584 -3.44 5.15 13.68
N MET A 585 -3.70 5.72 14.85
CA MET A 585 -2.81 5.60 16.01
C MET A 585 -2.55 4.13 16.35
N SER A 586 -1.28 3.77 16.45
CA SER A 586 -0.80 2.40 16.56
C SER A 586 0.20 2.22 17.71
N GLY A 587 0.64 3.32 18.32
CA GLY A 587 1.59 3.33 19.43
C GLY A 587 0.94 3.70 20.76
N HIS A 588 1.72 3.51 21.83
CA HIS A 588 1.50 4.25 23.06
C HIS A 588 1.64 5.77 22.80
N ILE A 589 2.53 6.15 21.88
CA ILE A 589 2.71 7.50 21.33
C ILE A 589 2.89 7.42 19.82
N ASP A 590 2.27 8.35 19.10
CA ASP A 590 2.31 8.43 17.64
C ASP A 590 2.77 9.84 17.22
N PHE A 591 3.83 9.92 16.42
CA PHE A 591 4.47 11.14 15.93
C PHE A 591 4.13 11.36 14.46
N TYR A 592 3.30 12.36 14.17
CA TYR A 592 2.89 12.74 12.83
C TYR A 592 3.84 13.83 12.32
N MET A 593 4.89 13.40 11.63
CA MET A 593 5.98 14.26 11.17
C MET A 593 5.45 15.18 10.07
N ASN A 594 5.54 16.49 10.29
CA ASN A 594 4.98 17.51 9.39
C ASN A 594 3.48 17.31 9.08
N GLY A 595 2.73 16.71 10.02
CA GLY A 595 1.32 16.33 9.85
C GLY A 595 1.10 14.91 9.33
N GLY A 596 2.17 14.18 8.99
CA GLY A 596 2.19 12.75 8.72
C GLY A 596 1.83 12.30 7.31
N ILE A 597 1.57 13.22 6.37
CA ILE A 597 1.23 12.89 4.96
C ILE A 597 2.34 13.26 3.98
N ASN A 598 2.83 14.51 4.03
CA ASN A 598 3.80 15.04 3.09
C ASN A 598 5.01 15.58 3.87
N GLN A 599 6.21 15.25 3.44
CA GLN A 599 7.45 15.64 4.09
C GLN A 599 8.16 16.74 3.29
N PRO A 600 8.70 17.78 3.96
CA PRO A 600 9.46 18.83 3.29
C PRO A 600 10.61 18.24 2.46
N GLY A 601 10.83 18.79 1.26
CA GLY A 601 11.89 18.34 0.34
C GLY A 601 11.66 17.00 -0.36
N CYS A 602 10.48 16.36 -0.22
CA CYS A 602 10.13 15.17 -1.00
C CYS A 602 9.43 15.47 -2.34
N TRP A 603 8.64 16.55 -2.41
CA TRP A 603 7.83 16.89 -3.60
C TRP A 603 8.61 17.32 -4.85
N ASP A 604 9.88 17.72 -4.71
CA ASP A 604 10.76 18.04 -5.83
C ASP A 604 11.42 16.79 -6.46
N ASN A 605 11.18 15.60 -5.90
CA ASN A 605 11.74 14.34 -6.39
C ASN A 605 10.78 13.59 -7.32
N TRP A 606 11.35 12.75 -8.20
CA TRP A 606 10.58 11.97 -9.18
C TRP A 606 9.63 10.90 -8.59
N LYS A 607 9.78 10.60 -7.30
CA LYS A 607 8.90 9.73 -6.50
C LYS A 607 8.62 10.40 -5.15
N PRO A 608 7.64 11.32 -5.04
CA PRO A 608 7.35 12.01 -3.78
C PRO A 608 6.94 11.02 -2.68
N PHE A 609 5.94 10.17 -2.95
CA PHE A 609 5.41 9.20 -1.98
C PHE A 609 6.47 8.23 -1.42
N GLU A 610 7.39 7.74 -2.25
CA GLU A 610 8.46 6.84 -1.80
C GLU A 610 9.50 7.58 -0.93
N CYS A 611 9.76 8.86 -1.21
CA CYS A 611 10.53 9.72 -0.33
C CYS A 611 9.79 9.93 1.02
N ASP A 612 8.51 10.31 0.97
CA ASP A 612 7.67 10.52 2.15
C ASP A 612 7.60 9.28 3.05
N HIS A 613 7.60 8.08 2.47
CA HIS A 613 7.59 6.81 3.21
C HIS A 613 8.94 6.56 3.91
N HIS A 614 10.06 6.65 3.18
CA HIS A 614 11.40 6.43 3.71
C HIS A 614 11.86 7.48 4.74
N ARG A 615 11.26 8.68 4.73
CA ARG A 615 11.52 9.74 5.71
C ARG A 615 11.36 9.29 7.16
N SER A 616 10.44 8.38 7.46
CA SER A 616 10.29 7.80 8.81
C SER A 616 11.60 7.20 9.33
N VAL A 617 12.30 6.45 8.48
CA VAL A 617 13.60 5.83 8.77
C VAL A 617 14.71 6.87 8.85
N MET A 618 14.73 7.86 7.93
CA MET A 618 15.71 8.96 7.95
C MET A 618 15.65 9.78 9.24
N TYR A 619 14.44 10.15 9.69
CA TYR A 619 14.24 10.89 10.94
C TYR A 619 14.61 10.04 12.16
N PHE A 620 14.26 8.75 12.16
CA PHE A 620 14.63 7.86 13.26
C PHE A 620 16.15 7.67 13.35
N ALA A 621 16.86 7.47 12.23
CA ALA A 621 18.32 7.38 12.20
C ALA A 621 18.98 8.63 12.79
N GLU A 622 18.57 9.83 12.35
CA GLU A 622 19.11 11.09 12.88
C GLU A 622 18.79 11.25 14.38
N SER A 623 17.62 10.77 14.85
CA SER A 623 17.20 10.93 16.26
C SER A 623 18.13 10.25 17.28
N ILE A 624 18.87 9.22 16.87
CA ILE A 624 19.77 8.45 17.74
C ILE A 624 20.90 9.35 18.25
N ASN A 625 21.56 10.09 17.36
CA ASN A 625 22.74 10.90 17.67
C ASN A 625 22.52 12.42 17.52
N SER A 626 21.31 12.90 17.22
CA SER A 626 21.00 14.34 17.19
C SER A 626 21.17 14.98 18.59
N ASP A 627 21.91 16.09 18.63
CA ASP A 627 22.07 16.95 19.82
C ASP A 627 20.83 17.83 20.05
N VAL A 628 20.20 18.30 18.97
CA VAL A 628 19.05 19.22 19.04
C VAL A 628 17.72 18.48 19.22
N GLY A 629 17.58 17.31 18.58
CA GLY A 629 16.42 16.44 18.70
C GLY A 629 15.17 16.87 17.91
N PHE A 630 14.25 15.91 17.75
CA PHE A 630 12.94 16.10 17.11
C PHE A 630 11.86 16.37 18.16
N TRP A 631 11.53 17.63 18.41
CA TRP A 631 10.57 17.98 19.48
C TRP A 631 9.15 18.10 18.93
N GLY A 632 8.25 17.26 19.46
CA GLY A 632 6.83 17.29 19.14
C GLY A 632 5.97 17.83 20.28
N TRP A 633 4.77 18.29 19.95
CA TRP A 633 3.74 18.70 20.91
C TRP A 633 2.49 17.84 20.78
N LYS A 634 1.77 17.68 21.88
CA LYS A 634 0.52 16.91 21.91
C LYS A 634 -0.60 17.66 21.18
N CYS A 635 -1.36 16.95 20.34
CA CYS A 635 -2.54 17.43 19.64
C CYS A 635 -3.76 16.56 19.98
N GLY A 636 -4.97 17.07 19.74
CA GLY A 636 -6.22 16.40 20.12
C GLY A 636 -6.55 15.13 19.33
N GLY A 637 -5.90 14.93 18.18
CA GLY A 637 -6.20 13.87 17.22
C GLY A 637 -6.11 14.41 15.78
N PHE A 638 -6.24 13.54 14.79
CA PHE A 638 -6.08 13.94 13.38
C PHE A 638 -7.12 14.99 12.94
N SER A 639 -8.36 14.88 13.43
CA SER A 639 -9.44 15.83 13.18
C SER A 639 -9.11 17.25 13.69
N PHE A 640 -8.46 17.39 14.85
CA PHE A 640 -8.01 18.69 15.36
C PHE A 640 -6.85 19.27 14.56
N TYR A 641 -5.96 18.42 14.03
CA TYR A 641 -4.90 18.84 13.12
C TYR A 641 -5.46 19.40 11.81
N LEU A 642 -6.41 18.70 11.17
CA LEU A 642 -7.07 19.17 9.94
C LEU A 642 -7.83 20.51 10.12
N LEU A 643 -8.39 20.75 11.30
CA LEU A 643 -9.06 22.02 11.65
C LEU A 643 -8.07 23.15 12.01
N GLY A 644 -6.75 22.91 12.00
CA GLY A 644 -5.73 23.88 12.40
C GLY A 644 -5.63 24.14 13.91
N LEU A 645 -6.36 23.38 14.74
CA LEU A 645 -6.56 23.64 16.18
C LEU A 645 -5.44 23.09 17.08
N CYS A 646 -4.25 22.82 16.52
CA CYS A 646 -3.11 22.24 17.25
C CYS A 646 -1.83 23.09 17.13
N PRO A 647 -1.82 24.33 17.68
CA PRO A 647 -0.61 25.14 17.78
C PRO A 647 0.45 24.47 18.68
N PRO A 648 1.76 24.78 18.49
CA PRO A 648 2.84 24.25 19.34
C PRO A 648 2.66 24.64 20.81
N ARG A 649 2.60 23.63 21.70
CA ARG A 649 2.32 23.81 23.14
C ARG A 649 3.17 22.86 23.98
N TYR A 650 3.49 23.27 25.19
CA TYR A 650 4.20 22.44 26.18
C TYR A 650 3.21 21.55 26.98
N PRO A 651 3.63 20.39 27.51
CA PRO A 651 4.98 19.81 27.45
C PRO A 651 5.33 19.30 26.04
N ALA A 652 6.58 19.53 25.65
CA ALA A 652 7.16 19.01 24.41
C ALA A 652 7.76 17.63 24.69
N VAL A 653 7.64 16.71 23.73
CA VAL A 653 8.15 15.34 23.81
C VAL A 653 9.18 15.13 22.71
N LEU A 654 10.34 14.60 23.07
CA LEU A 654 11.38 14.21 22.13
C LEU A 654 10.97 12.92 21.40
N ALA A 655 10.91 12.96 20.06
CA ALA A 655 10.65 11.80 19.21
C ALA A 655 11.95 11.04 18.89
N GLY A 656 11.83 9.72 18.68
CA GLY A 656 12.94 8.86 18.25
C GLY A 656 13.55 8.00 19.36
N ASP A 657 14.80 7.57 19.22
CA ASP A 657 15.38 6.60 20.15
C ASP A 657 15.36 7.07 21.62
N LYS A 658 15.56 8.37 21.87
CA LYS A 658 15.60 9.01 23.19
C LYS A 658 14.22 9.42 23.75
N VAL A 659 13.11 8.92 23.20
CA VAL A 659 11.74 9.23 23.67
C VAL A 659 11.49 8.79 25.11
N ASP A 660 10.74 9.60 25.86
CA ASP A 660 10.24 9.20 27.18
C ASP A 660 9.18 8.09 27.06
N LYS A 661 9.55 6.88 27.52
CA LYS A 661 8.69 5.69 27.54
C LYS A 661 7.38 5.86 28.35
N LYS A 662 7.19 6.96 29.10
CA LYS A 662 5.93 7.32 29.80
C LYS A 662 4.99 8.21 28.97
N SER A 663 5.47 8.88 27.93
CA SER A 663 4.67 9.81 27.12
C SER A 663 3.61 9.08 26.29
N ARG A 664 2.43 9.70 26.09
CA ARG A 664 1.25 9.04 25.48
C ARG A 664 0.40 9.96 24.59
N GLY A 665 -0.07 9.46 23.46
CA GLY A 665 -1.06 10.13 22.58
C GLY A 665 -0.51 10.61 21.22
N PHE A 666 -1.39 11.25 20.45
CA PHE A 666 -1.08 11.88 19.16
C PHE A 666 -0.18 13.12 19.35
N HIS A 667 0.96 13.18 18.67
CA HIS A 667 1.90 14.31 18.69
C HIS A 667 2.25 14.77 17.27
N LEU A 668 2.37 16.09 17.09
CA LEU A 668 2.86 16.72 15.85
C LEU A 668 4.33 17.09 16.03
N VAL A 669 5.14 16.87 14.99
CA VAL A 669 6.57 17.23 14.94
C VAL A 669 6.82 18.05 13.66
N ARG A 670 7.80 18.97 13.67
CA ARG A 670 8.27 19.68 12.46
C ARG A 670 9.73 19.33 12.15
N THR A 671 10.07 19.28 10.87
CA THR A 671 11.44 19.02 10.39
C THR A 671 11.84 19.99 9.28
N ASN A 672 13.16 20.09 9.03
CA ASN A 672 13.67 20.65 7.79
C ASN A 672 13.40 19.70 6.60
N GLY A 673 13.60 20.18 5.37
CA GLY A 673 13.51 19.38 4.14
C GLY A 673 14.81 18.70 3.69
N HIS A 674 15.93 19.04 4.32
CA HIS A 674 17.25 18.45 4.07
C HIS A 674 17.94 18.18 5.40
N LYS A 675 18.91 17.26 5.41
CA LYS A 675 19.69 16.88 6.61
C LYS A 675 20.59 18.06 7.05
N PRO A 676 20.67 18.42 8.34
CA PRO A 676 19.96 17.85 9.48
C PRO A 676 18.46 18.19 9.48
N TYR A 677 17.63 17.17 9.61
CA TYR A 677 16.17 17.30 9.63
C TYR A 677 15.64 17.83 10.96
N ALA A 678 16.34 17.56 12.07
CA ALA A 678 15.97 17.98 13.42
C ALA A 678 16.08 19.50 13.59
N MET A 679 14.99 20.14 13.98
CA MET A 679 14.92 21.60 14.19
C MET A 679 15.27 22.05 15.61
N GLY A 680 15.41 21.11 16.55
CA GLY A 680 15.50 21.42 17.97
C GLY A 680 14.14 21.73 18.61
N ASN A 681 14.16 22.29 19.83
CA ASN A 681 12.96 22.62 20.58
C ASN A 681 12.29 23.88 20.02
N PHE A 682 10.96 23.84 19.85
CA PHE A 682 10.20 24.93 19.26
C PHE A 682 9.99 26.10 20.24
N SER A 683 10.17 27.32 19.77
CA SER A 683 9.84 28.53 20.52
C SER A 683 8.34 28.83 20.44
N VAL A 684 7.62 28.63 21.54
CA VAL A 684 6.24 29.11 21.70
C VAL A 684 6.30 30.58 22.12
N ASN A 685 5.65 31.47 21.36
CA ASN A 685 5.55 32.87 21.76
C ASN A 685 4.56 32.97 22.92
N ARG A 686 4.88 33.72 23.99
CA ARG A 686 4.10 33.66 25.26
C ARG A 686 2.63 34.10 25.10
N LEU A 687 2.31 34.85 24.05
CA LEU A 687 0.95 35.26 23.71
C LEU A 687 0.10 34.08 23.19
N ASP A 688 0.71 33.15 22.45
CA ASP A 688 0.04 32.00 21.79
C ASP A 688 -0.38 30.89 22.79
N MET A 689 -0.03 31.05 24.08
CA MET A 689 -0.48 30.16 25.15
C MET A 689 -1.85 30.52 25.74
N TYR A 690 -2.37 31.72 25.45
CA TYR A 690 -3.63 32.23 26.02
C TYR A 690 -4.76 32.39 24.98
N THR A 691 -4.54 31.83 23.79
CA THR A 691 -5.51 31.64 22.69
C THR A 691 -5.54 30.16 22.32
#